data_AF-A0AAU6X9I9-F1
#
_entry.id   AF-A0AAU6X9I9-F1
#
_cell.length_a   1.000
_cell.length_b   1.000
_cell.length_c   1.000
_cell.angle_alpha   90.00
_cell.angle_beta   90.00
_cell.angle_gamma   90.00
#
_symmetry.space_group_name_H-M   'P 1'
#
loop_
_entity.id
_entity.type
_entity.pdbx_description
1 polymer ?
#
loop_
_entity_poly.entity_id
_entity_poly.type
_entity_poly.pdbx_seq_one_letter_code
_entity_poly.pdbx_strand_id
1 'polypeptide(L)'
;MSMSRPLPGIAVLAAAEDAAVDLSLCDFLRNAGLPPAADGCVDVVVVLISVAAVDDPEWRQRVERARAVRLIPVRVDGVRTNQAPEYLRPINWVTLDRAAPATAFGAVLAAALSDPEQIRELRNLRAQAEAWIRENRSMERLMYDHRDAAEAHELLAGLREEGYVDVRGPVGEFVETSYRYTGKARRRKQRRRAMGTVLGVIMAVAVAITVPRILKTRGTDFNSLVTFGDPSTVRVMPEWTSLQASSLLLRGNEAQKELARDSLSSTLSVPWSLGGPVLGSDGQAGLVDGLTPLPGGKRAAVLVQEVPGDVSSLGLYDIHSGTVTWRVRLGTGYQNMATSGDGRTVVVVGEENIAVVDLQSRKVRRLAHREDGYVDVALTEQGDLVVGRAEQLVVGSTGGTRFRPVGEGYAELLDLRATADGGVRALVATEPGHYRLVNALTGDILARADVAAPLITTGAVAPDADYAVFVGADRQLWRLDAGRAAVPTGVATPERTETAAVLSGGRVVVGGQDQPAHVVRLADAGDLGIVCRDVPQLRRLVPSDDVLVCRGPHNVTLWRAPAGPRRPRARDGLRAETTASGAFDVRADGGRVHIGLTGRGAFTLDLFTDEVIALALSPDGSQLVATTAQGDVAVASLHMSDGRARVVARWRIPGGQPATAVSWPGTSPLVGARDGWVWAVPACPGCTTDSGLIERVKQRLSGCWGTEQLTNVDTVTRRAVGVTECCALPESVEG
;
A
#
# COMPACT_ATOMS: atom_id res chain seq x y z
N MET A 1 39.47 0.59 22.57
CA MET A 1 39.15 2.03 22.73
C MET A 1 38.31 2.40 21.53
N SER A 2 37.02 2.65 21.75
CA SER A 2 36.06 2.99 20.69
C SER A 2 36.23 4.47 20.33
N MET A 3 36.67 4.77 19.11
CA MET A 3 36.51 6.11 18.55
C MET A 3 35.12 6.18 17.94
N SER A 4 34.18 6.81 18.64
CA SER A 4 32.89 7.21 18.06
C SER A 4 33.15 8.15 16.89
N ARG A 5 32.64 7.81 15.70
CA ARG A 5 32.70 8.66 14.50
C ARG A 5 32.01 10.01 14.82
N PRO A 6 32.56 11.16 14.41
CA PRO A 6 31.90 12.45 14.62
C PRO A 6 30.56 12.49 13.87
N LEU A 7 29.52 13.02 14.52
CA LEU A 7 28.20 13.24 13.92
C LEU A 7 28.32 14.22 12.74
N PRO A 8 27.52 14.06 11.66
CA PRO A 8 27.60 14.94 10.50
C PRO A 8 27.20 16.38 10.86
N GLY A 9 27.97 17.36 10.39
CA GLY A 9 27.64 18.78 10.52
C GLY A 9 26.48 19.16 9.60
N ILE A 10 25.39 19.71 10.14
CA ILE A 10 24.18 20.05 9.38
C ILE A 10 23.99 21.57 9.29
N ALA A 11 23.60 22.06 8.11
CA ALA A 11 23.11 23.43 7.92
C ALA A 11 21.71 23.42 7.29
N VAL A 12 20.91 24.45 7.57
CA VAL A 12 19.61 24.67 6.94
C VAL A 12 19.68 25.95 6.10
N LEU A 13 19.21 25.88 4.85
CA LEU A 13 19.08 27.00 3.92
C LEU A 13 17.60 27.32 3.71
N ALA A 14 17.19 28.47 4.24
CA ALA A 14 15.83 28.98 4.15
C ALA A 14 15.81 30.40 3.59
N ALA A 15 14.72 30.77 2.91
CA ALA A 15 14.43 32.17 2.59
C ALA A 15 13.89 32.89 3.84
N ALA A 16 13.91 34.23 3.83
CA ALA A 16 13.47 35.02 4.99
C ALA A 16 12.03 34.69 5.42
N GLU A 17 11.15 34.40 4.47
CA GLU A 17 9.75 34.04 4.73
C GLU A 17 9.57 32.66 5.37
N ASP A 18 10.59 31.78 5.26
CA ASP A 18 10.57 30.42 5.82
C ASP A 18 11.23 30.35 7.21
N ALA A 19 11.57 31.48 7.83
CA ALA A 19 12.32 31.55 9.09
C ALA A 19 11.65 30.78 10.25
N ALA A 20 10.32 30.74 10.30
CA ALA A 20 9.60 29.98 11.33
C ALA A 20 9.78 28.46 11.17
N VAL A 21 9.80 27.97 9.93
CA VAL A 21 10.04 26.55 9.61
C VAL A 21 11.50 26.19 9.86
N ASP A 22 12.42 27.07 9.44
CA ASP A 22 13.86 26.94 9.69
C ASP A 22 14.17 26.80 11.18
N LEU A 23 13.68 27.72 12.01
CA LEU A 23 13.85 27.66 13.47
C LEU A 23 13.30 26.36 14.06
N SER A 24 12.09 25.97 13.65
CA SER A 24 11.45 24.74 14.14
C SER A 24 12.22 23.47 13.76
N LEU A 25 12.75 23.42 12.53
CA LEU A 25 13.57 22.31 12.06
C LEU A 25 14.93 22.29 12.76
N CYS A 26 15.58 23.43 12.91
CA CYS A 26 16.87 23.56 13.62
C CYS A 26 16.75 23.11 15.08
N ASP A 27 15.69 23.51 15.78
CA ASP A 27 15.45 23.07 17.16
C ASP A 27 15.15 21.57 17.22
N PHE A 28 14.39 21.03 16.27
CA PHE A 28 14.16 19.58 16.17
C PHE A 28 15.46 18.79 15.98
N LEU A 29 16.31 19.19 15.03
CA LEU A 29 17.58 18.52 14.74
C LEU A 29 18.55 18.60 15.94
N ARG A 30 18.61 19.75 16.62
CA ARG A 30 19.39 19.93 17.85
C ARG A 30 18.92 18.99 18.95
N ASN A 31 17.60 18.89 19.16
CA ASN A 31 17.00 17.98 20.14
C ASN A 31 17.22 16.50 19.77
N ALA A 32 17.35 16.19 18.48
CA ALA A 32 17.69 14.87 17.97
C ALA A 32 19.20 14.53 18.06
N GLY A 33 20.03 15.45 18.59
CA GLY A 33 21.46 15.25 18.77
C GLY A 33 22.32 15.65 17.57
N LEU A 34 21.76 16.34 16.57
CA LEU A 34 22.48 16.88 15.41
C LEU A 34 22.53 18.41 15.49
N PRO A 35 23.51 18.97 16.22
CA PRO A 35 23.64 20.42 16.31
C PRO A 35 24.01 21.02 14.94
N PRO A 36 23.60 22.27 14.66
CA PRO A 36 24.04 22.97 13.46
C PRO A 36 25.57 23.05 13.41
N ALA A 37 26.13 22.90 12.21
CA ALA A 37 27.58 22.88 12.00
C ALA A 37 28.22 24.17 12.53
N ALA A 38 29.24 24.04 13.39
CA ALA A 38 30.11 25.14 13.78
C ALA A 38 31.25 25.25 12.75
N ASP A 39 31.42 26.45 12.18
CA ASP A 39 32.47 26.90 11.25
C ASP A 39 33.27 25.81 10.49
N GLY A 40 32.85 25.56 9.25
CA GLY A 40 33.73 25.06 8.18
C GLY A 40 33.54 23.61 7.74
N CYS A 41 32.93 22.74 8.54
CA CYS A 41 32.59 21.37 8.14
C CYS A 41 31.07 21.17 8.11
N VAL A 42 30.45 21.47 6.97
CA VAL A 42 29.05 21.12 6.70
C VAL A 42 29.04 19.87 5.82
N ASP A 43 28.54 18.77 6.35
CA ASP A 43 28.42 17.49 5.64
C ASP A 43 27.07 17.39 4.93
N VAL A 44 26.02 18.01 5.50
CA VAL A 44 24.65 17.95 4.99
C VAL A 44 23.98 19.33 5.06
N VAL A 45 23.31 19.71 3.98
CA VAL A 45 22.54 20.95 3.87
C VAL A 45 21.08 20.62 3.59
N VAL A 46 20.18 21.02 4.49
CA VAL A 46 18.73 20.95 4.27
C VAL A 46 18.29 22.22 3.54
N VAL A 47 17.55 22.08 2.46
CA VAL A 47 17.16 23.19 1.58
C VAL A 47 15.64 23.36 1.64
N LEU A 48 15.14 24.42 2.27
CA LEU A 48 13.71 24.74 2.31
C LEU A 48 13.29 25.41 1.00
N ILE A 49 12.31 24.82 0.31
CA ILE A 49 11.82 25.24 -1.00
C ILE A 49 10.36 25.69 -0.85
N SER A 50 10.15 27.00 -0.95
CA SER A 50 8.85 27.67 -1.01
C SER A 50 8.74 28.52 -2.28
N VAL A 51 7.54 29.01 -2.62
CA VAL A 51 7.34 29.93 -3.77
C VAL A 51 8.23 31.16 -3.59
N ALA A 52 8.26 31.71 -2.36
CA ALA A 52 9.10 32.84 -1.99
C ALA A 52 10.59 32.53 -2.11
N ALA A 53 11.04 31.35 -1.66
CA ALA A 53 12.44 30.94 -1.76
C ALA A 53 12.89 30.75 -3.21
N VAL A 54 12.01 30.17 -4.04
CA VAL A 54 12.29 30.04 -5.47
C VAL A 54 12.42 31.41 -6.10
N ASP A 55 11.66 32.44 -5.70
CA ASP A 55 11.76 33.78 -6.28
C ASP A 55 12.88 34.66 -5.69
N ASP A 56 13.49 34.25 -4.57
CA ASP A 56 14.60 34.93 -3.89
C ASP A 56 15.97 34.68 -4.59
N PRO A 57 16.59 35.71 -5.21
CA PRO A 57 17.90 35.56 -5.87
C PRO A 57 19.04 35.21 -4.90
N GLU A 58 18.97 35.67 -3.64
CA GLU A 58 19.98 35.42 -2.62
C GLU A 58 19.91 33.97 -2.14
N TRP A 59 18.70 33.45 -1.92
CA TRP A 59 18.49 32.02 -1.64
C TRP A 59 19.06 31.15 -2.76
N ARG A 60 18.73 31.44 -4.04
CA ARG A 60 19.26 30.67 -5.18
C ARG A 60 20.79 30.63 -5.20
N GLN A 61 21.44 31.76 -4.91
CA GLN A 61 22.90 31.83 -4.85
C GLN A 61 23.49 31.04 -3.68
N ARG A 62 22.82 31.01 -2.52
CA ARG A 62 23.23 30.21 -1.36
C ARG A 62 23.11 28.71 -1.65
N VAL A 63 22.04 28.28 -2.29
CA VAL A 63 21.87 26.87 -2.67
C VAL A 63 22.88 26.45 -3.75
N GLU A 64 23.19 27.32 -4.74
CA GLU A 64 24.22 27.02 -5.75
C GLU A 64 25.61 26.83 -5.10
N ARG A 65 25.94 27.65 -4.09
CA ARG A 65 27.18 27.52 -3.31
C ARG A 65 27.25 26.21 -2.51
N ALA A 66 26.10 25.68 -2.08
CA ALA A 66 25.99 24.43 -1.34
C ALA A 66 25.99 23.18 -2.22
N ARG A 67 26.06 23.30 -3.55
CA ARG A 67 25.96 22.18 -4.51
C ARG A 67 27.00 21.08 -4.30
N ALA A 68 28.18 21.42 -3.78
CA ALA A 68 29.25 20.46 -3.49
C ALA A 68 29.02 19.67 -2.20
N VAL A 69 28.03 20.07 -1.39
CA VAL A 69 27.64 19.44 -0.13
C VAL A 69 26.37 18.63 -0.36
N ARG A 70 26.12 17.62 0.47
CA ARG A 70 24.93 16.78 0.37
C ARG A 70 23.66 17.62 0.62
N LEU A 71 22.74 17.64 -0.34
CA LEU A 71 21.49 18.41 -0.24
C LEU A 71 20.29 17.53 0.12
N ILE A 72 19.45 18.00 1.05
CA ILE A 72 18.14 17.42 1.39
C ILE A 72 17.06 18.48 1.10
N PRO A 73 16.37 18.42 -0.04
CA PRO A 73 15.32 19.38 -0.37
C PRO A 73 14.03 19.10 0.40
N VAL A 74 13.44 20.15 0.96
CA VAL A 74 12.18 20.12 1.74
C VAL A 74 11.22 21.13 1.13
N ARG A 75 10.10 20.67 0.58
CA ARG A 75 9.04 21.51 0.03
C ARG A 75 8.13 22.03 1.14
N VAL A 76 8.03 23.34 1.26
CA VAL A 76 7.27 24.05 2.30
C VAL A 76 5.85 24.42 1.85
N ASP A 77 5.63 24.59 0.55
CA ASP A 77 4.34 24.99 -0.04
C ASP A 77 4.11 24.39 -1.45
N GLY A 78 3.19 24.96 -2.22
CA GLY A 78 2.74 24.47 -3.53
C GLY A 78 3.75 24.54 -4.68
N VAL A 79 5.04 24.79 -4.43
CA VAL A 79 6.08 24.77 -5.46
C VAL A 79 6.09 23.45 -6.23
N ARG A 80 6.05 23.57 -7.56
CA ARG A 80 6.22 22.45 -8.49
C ARG A 80 7.70 22.20 -8.75
N THR A 81 8.07 20.94 -8.99
CA THR A 81 9.47 20.54 -9.22
C THR A 81 10.14 21.29 -10.38
N ASN A 82 9.37 21.70 -11.39
CA ASN A 82 9.88 22.47 -12.54
C ASN A 82 10.23 23.93 -12.20
N GLN A 83 9.74 24.48 -11.09
CA GLN A 83 10.01 25.85 -10.65
C GLN A 83 11.34 25.94 -9.86
N ALA A 84 11.78 24.86 -9.21
CA ALA A 84 13.05 24.85 -8.48
C ALA A 84 14.30 24.80 -9.39
N PRO A 85 15.47 25.17 -8.84
CA PRO A 85 16.76 25.01 -9.51
C PRO A 85 16.98 23.62 -10.08
N GLU A 86 17.55 23.54 -11.29
CA GLU A 86 17.63 22.31 -12.09
C GLU A 86 18.32 21.15 -11.37
N TYR A 87 19.34 21.43 -10.55
CA TYR A 87 20.10 20.43 -9.79
C TYR A 87 19.36 19.87 -8.56
N LEU A 88 18.29 20.53 -8.08
CA LEU A 88 17.45 19.99 -7.00
C LEU A 88 16.37 19.05 -7.52
N ARG A 89 15.97 19.19 -8.79
CA ARG A 89 14.88 18.40 -9.42
C ARG A 89 15.08 16.89 -9.39
N PRO A 90 16.29 16.33 -9.58
CA PRO A 90 16.50 14.88 -9.56
C PRO A 90 16.63 14.30 -8.15
N ILE A 91 16.66 15.15 -7.11
CA ILE A 91 16.75 14.72 -5.71
C ILE A 91 15.32 14.44 -5.21
N ASN A 92 15.15 13.46 -4.33
CA ASN A 92 13.86 13.22 -3.69
C ASN A 92 13.56 14.32 -2.67
N TRP A 93 12.37 14.93 -2.78
CA TRP A 93 11.96 16.03 -1.90
C TRP A 93 11.13 15.52 -0.74
N VAL A 94 11.43 16.00 0.45
CA VAL A 94 10.57 15.85 1.63
C VAL A 94 9.44 16.87 1.51
N THR A 95 8.18 16.47 1.71
CA THR A 95 7.05 17.41 1.72
C THR A 95 6.68 17.78 3.14
N LEU A 96 6.65 19.07 3.46
CA LEU A 96 6.19 19.59 4.74
C LEU A 96 4.68 19.80 4.71
N ASP A 97 3.97 19.12 5.61
CA ASP A 97 2.60 19.48 5.97
C ASP A 97 2.63 20.46 7.15
N ARG A 98 2.15 21.69 6.95
CA ARG A 98 2.11 22.71 8.00
C ARG A 98 1.19 22.33 9.17
N ALA A 99 0.22 21.44 8.95
CA ALA A 99 -0.63 20.91 10.01
C ALA A 99 0.05 19.81 10.84
N ALA A 100 1.14 19.22 10.34
CA ALA A 100 1.88 18.12 10.98
C ALA A 100 3.39 18.17 10.63
N PRO A 101 4.13 19.19 11.10
CA PRO A 101 5.52 19.43 10.67
C PRO A 101 6.52 18.37 11.17
N ALA A 102 6.24 17.72 12.30
CA ALA A 102 7.12 16.71 12.91
C ALA A 102 7.44 15.56 11.94
N THR A 103 6.49 15.19 11.08
CA THR A 103 6.56 14.05 10.16
C THR A 103 7.61 14.30 9.08
N ALA A 104 7.66 15.52 8.51
CA ALA A 104 8.70 15.95 7.58
C ALA A 104 10.07 16.08 8.25
N PHE A 105 10.12 16.57 9.50
CA PHE A 105 11.38 16.72 10.24
C PHE A 105 12.04 15.36 10.55
N GLY A 106 11.24 14.33 10.82
CA GLY A 106 11.71 12.95 10.91
C GLY A 106 12.37 12.43 9.63
N ALA A 107 11.81 12.77 8.46
CA ALA A 107 12.38 12.43 7.14
C ALA A 107 13.78 13.05 6.95
N VAL A 108 13.91 14.33 7.33
CA VAL A 108 15.16 15.08 7.24
C VAL A 108 16.24 14.45 8.13
N LEU A 109 15.88 14.08 9.36
CA LEU A 109 16.79 13.43 10.31
C LEU A 109 17.32 12.08 9.78
N ALA A 110 16.43 11.23 9.25
CA ALA A 110 16.81 9.93 8.70
C ALA A 110 17.69 10.07 7.45
N ALA A 111 17.36 11.02 6.58
CA ALA A 111 18.19 11.35 5.43
C ALA A 111 19.59 11.79 5.89
N ALA A 112 19.71 12.66 6.88
CA ALA A 112 21.01 13.18 7.34
C ALA A 112 21.98 12.09 7.87
N LEU A 113 21.46 10.99 8.42
CA LEU A 113 22.26 9.98 9.13
C LEU A 113 22.77 8.79 8.27
N SER A 114 22.45 8.71 6.98
CA SER A 114 22.86 7.57 6.10
C SER A 114 24.16 7.83 5.30
N ASP A 115 25.12 6.88 5.24
CA ASP A 115 26.41 6.96 4.47
C ASP A 115 26.32 6.24 3.10
N PRO A 116 26.28 6.96 1.96
CA PRO A 116 25.99 6.38 0.64
C PRO A 116 27.16 5.63 -0.04
N GLU A 117 28.41 5.77 0.40
CA GLU A 117 29.55 5.08 -0.24
C GLU A 117 29.63 3.61 0.20
N GLN A 118 29.51 3.34 1.50
CA GLN A 118 29.45 1.99 2.06
C GLN A 118 28.25 1.19 1.50
N ILE A 119 27.13 1.88 1.25
CA ILE A 119 25.90 1.29 0.67
C ILE A 119 26.08 0.91 -0.80
N ARG A 120 26.89 1.67 -1.56
CA ARG A 120 27.19 1.38 -2.96
C ARG A 120 28.05 0.13 -3.09
N GLU A 121 29.04 0.01 -2.20
CA GLU A 121 30.01 -1.08 -2.24
C GLU A 121 29.39 -2.41 -1.79
N LEU A 122 28.55 -2.39 -0.73
CA LEU A 122 27.77 -3.54 -0.31
C LEU A 122 26.80 -4.04 -1.40
N ARG A 123 26.19 -3.13 -2.16
CA ARG A 123 25.29 -3.48 -3.28
C ARG A 123 26.03 -4.19 -4.42
N ASN A 124 27.24 -3.73 -4.74
CA ASN A 124 28.08 -4.37 -5.77
C ASN A 124 28.51 -5.78 -5.34
N LEU A 125 28.86 -5.96 -4.06
CA LEU A 125 29.21 -7.28 -3.53
C LEU A 125 28.02 -8.23 -3.53
N ARG A 126 26.82 -7.72 -3.23
CA ARG A 126 25.58 -8.50 -3.26
C ARG A 126 25.23 -8.98 -4.68
N ALA A 127 25.29 -8.09 -5.67
CA ALA A 127 25.02 -8.47 -7.06
C ALA A 127 25.99 -9.53 -7.59
N GLN A 128 27.26 -9.45 -7.20
CA GLN A 128 28.27 -10.45 -7.55
C GLN A 128 28.01 -11.79 -6.84
N ALA A 129 27.64 -11.77 -5.57
CA ALA A 129 27.28 -12.98 -4.81
C ALA A 129 26.04 -13.69 -5.40
N GLU A 130 25.00 -12.94 -5.79
CA GLU A 130 23.80 -13.48 -6.43
C GLU A 130 24.10 -14.09 -7.81
N ALA A 131 24.94 -13.42 -8.61
CA ALA A 131 25.39 -13.96 -9.90
C ALA A 131 26.20 -15.25 -9.72
N TRP A 132 27.08 -15.28 -8.71
CA TRP A 132 27.84 -16.48 -8.34
C TRP A 132 26.93 -17.64 -7.94
N ILE A 133 25.88 -17.39 -7.15
CA ILE A 133 24.91 -18.43 -6.73
C ILE A 133 24.06 -18.92 -7.91
N ARG A 134 23.57 -18.03 -8.78
CA ARG A 134 22.77 -18.41 -9.97
C ARG A 134 23.53 -19.36 -10.91
N GLU A 135 24.85 -19.24 -10.96
CA GLU A 135 25.72 -20.15 -11.73
C GLU A 135 26.26 -21.31 -10.89
N ASN A 136 25.46 -21.79 -9.93
CA ASN A 136 25.76 -22.91 -9.05
C ASN A 136 27.13 -22.78 -8.35
N ARG A 137 27.47 -21.56 -7.92
CA ARG A 137 28.70 -21.20 -7.23
C ARG A 137 29.98 -21.46 -8.04
N SER A 138 29.91 -21.25 -9.36
CA SER A 138 31.05 -21.38 -10.27
C SER A 138 32.26 -20.56 -9.84
N MET A 139 33.45 -21.16 -9.93
CA MET A 139 34.72 -20.49 -9.61
C MET A 139 35.03 -19.32 -10.57
N GLU A 140 34.38 -19.29 -11.74
CA GLU A 140 34.59 -18.26 -12.78
C GLU A 140 33.91 -16.92 -12.46
N ARG A 141 33.08 -16.88 -11.41
CA ARG A 141 32.38 -15.67 -10.96
C ARG A 141 32.95 -15.07 -9.68
N LEU A 142 33.96 -15.70 -9.07
CA LEU A 142 34.67 -15.15 -7.92
C LEU A 142 35.48 -13.91 -8.32
N MET A 143 35.73 -13.02 -7.36
CA MET A 143 36.61 -11.88 -7.59
C MET A 143 38.01 -12.40 -7.93
N TYR A 144 38.63 -11.84 -8.98
CA TYR A 144 39.93 -12.32 -9.47
C TYR A 144 41.10 -11.49 -8.93
N ASP A 145 40.87 -10.23 -8.56
CA ASP A 145 41.87 -9.40 -7.90
C ASP A 145 41.84 -9.67 -6.39
N HIS A 146 43.02 -9.91 -5.82
CA HIS A 146 43.16 -10.15 -4.40
C HIS A 146 42.98 -8.88 -3.57
N ARG A 147 43.30 -7.71 -4.13
CA ARG A 147 43.14 -6.43 -3.45
C ARG A 147 41.65 -6.12 -3.27
N ASP A 148 40.88 -6.22 -4.34
CA ASP A 148 39.43 -6.00 -4.31
C ASP A 148 38.74 -7.00 -3.36
N ALA A 149 39.17 -8.28 -3.38
CA ALA A 149 38.65 -9.29 -2.47
C ALA A 149 39.03 -9.03 -0.99
N ALA A 150 40.17 -8.38 -0.73
CA ALA A 150 40.60 -8.02 0.62
C ALA A 150 39.85 -6.78 1.15
N GLU A 151 39.68 -5.75 0.31
CA GLU A 151 38.92 -4.53 0.63
C GLU A 151 37.45 -4.87 0.91
N ALA A 152 36.83 -5.73 0.10
CA ALA A 152 35.49 -6.26 0.35
C ALA A 152 35.36 -7.05 1.65
N HIS A 153 36.38 -7.84 1.99
CA HIS A 153 36.40 -8.64 3.23
C HIS A 153 36.54 -7.74 4.47
N GLU A 154 37.34 -6.67 4.40
CA GLU A 154 37.53 -5.70 5.47
C GLU A 154 36.28 -4.83 5.68
N LEU A 155 35.61 -4.40 4.60
CA LEU A 155 34.32 -3.71 4.65
C LEU A 155 33.24 -4.51 5.39
N LEU A 156 33.10 -5.80 5.06
CA LEU A 156 32.13 -6.68 5.74
C LEU A 156 32.50 -6.92 7.21
N ALA A 157 33.79 -6.93 7.57
CA ALA A 157 34.22 -7.04 8.95
C ALA A 157 33.83 -5.80 9.78
N GLY A 158 33.96 -4.59 9.22
CA GLY A 158 33.50 -3.36 9.87
C GLY A 158 31.99 -3.31 10.08
N LEU A 159 31.20 -3.62 9.05
CA LEU A 159 29.73 -3.64 9.12
C LEU A 159 29.19 -4.68 10.13
N ARG A 160 29.96 -5.76 10.37
CA ARG A 160 29.65 -6.80 11.36
C ARG A 160 29.80 -6.30 12.79
N GLU A 161 30.83 -5.51 13.09
CA GLU A 161 31.07 -4.96 14.43
C GLU A 161 30.03 -3.91 14.80
N GLU A 162 29.46 -3.23 13.81
CA GLU A 162 28.45 -2.17 13.99
C GLU A 162 26.99 -2.70 14.03
N GLY A 163 26.75 -3.98 13.74
CA GLY A 163 25.45 -4.63 13.88
C GLY A 163 24.40 -4.26 12.81
N TYR A 164 24.81 -3.62 11.72
CA TYR A 164 23.91 -3.10 10.68
C TYR A 164 23.53 -4.11 9.59
N VAL A 165 24.25 -5.24 9.43
CA VAL A 165 24.01 -6.24 8.37
C VAL A 165 24.31 -7.66 8.85
N ASP A 166 23.48 -8.65 8.47
CA ASP A 166 23.79 -10.07 8.67
C ASP A 166 24.82 -10.56 7.63
N VAL A 167 26.08 -10.56 8.03
CA VAL A 167 27.23 -11.04 7.25
C VAL A 167 27.33 -12.57 7.13
N ARG A 168 26.40 -13.34 7.71
CA ARG A 168 26.40 -14.81 7.57
C ARG A 168 25.66 -15.30 6.31
N GLY A 169 25.10 -14.38 5.52
CA GLY A 169 24.38 -14.68 4.28
C GLY A 169 25.27 -14.86 3.03
N PRO A 170 24.62 -14.99 1.85
CA PRO A 170 25.25 -15.18 0.53
C PRO A 170 26.45 -14.28 0.22
N VAL A 171 26.39 -13.02 0.64
CA VAL A 171 27.43 -12.00 0.37
C VAL A 171 28.70 -12.28 1.16
N GLY A 172 28.56 -12.64 2.45
CA GLY A 172 29.70 -13.02 3.28
C GLY A 172 30.38 -14.30 2.78
N GLU A 173 29.59 -15.28 2.34
CA GLU A 173 30.12 -16.52 1.76
C GLU A 173 30.87 -16.27 0.45
N PHE A 174 30.34 -15.43 -0.44
CA PHE A 174 30.98 -15.05 -1.70
C PHE A 174 32.31 -14.32 -1.50
N VAL A 175 32.35 -13.32 -0.61
CA VAL A 175 33.54 -12.51 -0.34
C VAL A 175 34.63 -13.37 0.32
N GLU A 176 34.27 -14.19 1.32
CA GLU A 176 35.21 -15.12 1.96
C GLU A 176 35.79 -16.14 0.96
N THR A 177 34.94 -16.67 0.08
CA THR A 177 35.36 -17.63 -0.95
C THR A 177 36.26 -16.98 -2.00
N SER A 178 35.95 -15.75 -2.43
CA SER A 178 36.76 -14.95 -3.35
C SER A 178 38.13 -14.58 -2.75
N TYR A 179 38.16 -14.19 -1.48
CA TYR A 179 39.39 -13.87 -0.75
C TYR A 179 40.32 -15.08 -0.62
N ARG A 180 39.77 -16.26 -0.28
CA ARG A 180 40.54 -17.53 -0.22
C ARG A 180 41.04 -17.99 -1.59
N TYR A 181 40.22 -17.83 -2.63
CA TYR A 181 40.56 -18.22 -4.00
C TYR A 181 41.75 -17.40 -4.53
N THR A 182 41.65 -16.07 -4.45
CA THR A 182 42.69 -15.14 -4.90
C THR A 182 43.97 -15.27 -4.08
N GLY A 183 43.87 -15.54 -2.77
CA GLY A 183 45.03 -15.80 -1.91
C GLY A 183 45.83 -17.04 -2.31
N LYS A 184 45.16 -18.14 -2.70
CA LYS A 184 45.82 -19.36 -3.22
C LYS A 184 46.43 -19.13 -4.61
N ALA A 185 45.76 -18.38 -5.48
CA ALA A 185 46.26 -18.02 -6.81
C ALA A 185 47.49 -17.11 -6.75
N ARG A 186 47.52 -16.12 -5.83
CA ARG A 186 48.67 -15.23 -5.59
C ARG A 186 49.88 -15.97 -5.05
N ARG A 187 49.70 -16.91 -4.11
CA ARG A 187 50.79 -17.78 -3.61
C ARG A 187 51.37 -18.69 -4.70
N ARG A 188 50.53 -19.22 -5.60
CA ARG A 188 50.99 -19.98 -6.79
C ARG A 188 51.72 -19.10 -7.81
N LYS A 189 51.25 -17.87 -8.05
CA LYS A 189 51.88 -16.90 -8.97
C LYS A 189 53.20 -16.33 -8.42
N GLN A 190 53.32 -16.12 -7.10
CA GLN A 190 54.59 -15.78 -6.44
C GLN A 190 55.59 -16.94 -6.50
N ARG A 191 55.15 -18.20 -6.31
CA ARG A 191 56.01 -19.38 -6.51
C ARG A 191 56.49 -19.55 -7.97
N ARG A 192 55.64 -19.24 -8.95
CA ARG A 192 56.02 -19.24 -10.38
C ARG A 192 56.90 -18.05 -10.78
N ARG A 193 56.69 -16.87 -10.19
CA ARG A 193 57.54 -15.68 -10.39
C ARG A 193 58.92 -15.80 -9.73
N ALA A 194 59.06 -16.60 -8.66
CA ALA A 194 60.37 -16.99 -8.13
C ALA A 194 61.15 -17.95 -9.05
N MET A 195 60.49 -18.54 -10.06
CA MET A 195 61.09 -19.49 -11.01
C MET A 195 61.23 -18.91 -12.43
N GLY A 196 60.89 -17.63 -12.64
CA GLY A 196 60.74 -17.04 -13.97
C GLY A 196 60.96 -15.53 -14.02
N THR A 197 62.08 -15.06 -13.46
CA THR A 197 62.58 -13.70 -13.66
C THR A 197 63.91 -13.75 -14.42
N VAL A 198 63.84 -13.74 -15.74
CA VAL A 198 64.87 -13.12 -16.59
C VAL A 198 64.15 -12.39 -17.73
N LEU A 199 64.50 -11.10 -17.90
CA LEU A 199 64.05 -10.13 -18.91
C LEU A 199 62.60 -9.64 -18.78
N GLY A 200 62.30 -8.34 -18.80
CA GLY A 200 63.06 -7.13 -19.08
C GLY A 200 61.98 -6.06 -19.35
N VAL A 201 61.82 -5.08 -18.47
CA VAL A 201 62.32 -3.72 -18.69
C VAL A 201 61.51 -2.97 -19.76
N ILE A 202 60.70 -2.02 -19.26
CA ILE A 202 60.44 -0.67 -19.81
C ILE A 202 59.59 -0.57 -21.07
N MET A 203 58.52 0.24 -20.98
CA MET A 203 58.17 1.32 -21.92
C MET A 203 56.76 1.82 -21.54
N ALA A 204 56.69 2.94 -20.83
CA ALA A 204 56.33 4.26 -21.39
C ALA A 204 54.80 4.45 -21.34
N VAL A 205 54.25 5.16 -20.36
CA VAL A 205 54.28 6.64 -20.24
C VAL A 205 53.72 7.32 -21.48
N ALA A 206 52.78 8.23 -21.20
CA ALA A 206 52.21 9.24 -22.10
C ALA A 206 51.07 8.65 -22.96
N VAL A 207 49.88 9.22 -23.10
CA VAL A 207 49.32 10.60 -23.10
C VAL A 207 47.80 10.36 -23.12
N ALA A 208 46.85 11.18 -22.70
CA ALA A 208 46.66 12.31 -21.82
C ALA A 208 45.17 12.70 -22.07
N ILE A 209 44.50 13.28 -21.08
CA ILE A 209 43.45 14.31 -21.23
C ILE A 209 42.22 13.93 -22.09
N THR A 210 41.05 13.77 -21.46
CA THR A 210 39.81 14.54 -21.76
C THR A 210 38.64 14.11 -20.86
N VAL A 211 38.08 15.07 -20.14
CA VAL A 211 36.74 15.09 -19.50
C VAL A 211 35.72 15.60 -20.55
N PRO A 212 34.37 15.52 -20.48
CA PRO A 212 33.38 14.53 -19.99
C PRO A 212 32.30 14.15 -21.06
N ARG A 213 31.47 13.10 -20.86
CA ARG A 213 30.12 12.91 -21.49
C ARG A 213 29.23 12.07 -20.54
N ILE A 214 28.25 12.68 -19.84
CA ILE A 214 26.81 12.78 -20.17
C ILE A 214 26.09 11.42 -20.31
N LEU A 215 25.34 11.09 -19.24
CA LEU A 215 24.00 10.46 -19.15
C LEU A 215 23.64 9.30 -20.11
N LYS A 216 23.39 8.10 -19.57
CA LYS A 216 22.04 7.53 -19.36
C LYS A 216 22.07 6.05 -18.91
N THR A 217 21.08 5.72 -18.05
CA THR A 217 20.36 4.42 -17.92
C THR A 217 21.11 3.23 -17.32
N ARG A 218 20.70 2.53 -16.25
CA ARG A 218 19.48 2.36 -15.42
C ARG A 218 19.99 1.80 -14.06
N GLY A 219 19.61 2.28 -12.86
CA GLY A 219 18.31 2.10 -12.15
C GLY A 219 18.15 0.64 -11.75
N THR A 220 18.16 0.16 -10.49
CA THR A 220 17.50 0.57 -9.22
C THR A 220 18.11 -0.25 -8.04
N ASP A 221 17.88 -0.08 -6.73
CA ASP A 221 17.37 0.98 -5.85
C ASP A 221 17.70 0.61 -4.38
N PHE A 222 18.18 1.57 -3.58
CA PHE A 222 18.00 1.58 -2.11
C PHE A 222 17.61 3.00 -1.71
N ASN A 223 16.35 3.35 -1.99
CA ASN A 223 15.68 4.54 -1.46
C ASN A 223 14.81 4.20 -0.22
N SER A 224 15.03 3.06 0.44
CA SER A 224 14.14 2.57 1.51
C SER A 224 14.35 3.20 2.90
N LEU A 225 15.21 4.22 3.04
CA LEU A 225 15.50 4.85 4.35
C LEU A 225 15.10 6.33 4.47
N VAL A 226 14.52 6.93 3.42
CA VAL A 226 13.89 8.26 3.53
C VAL A 226 12.38 8.10 3.31
N THR A 227 11.76 7.33 4.20
CA THR A 227 10.30 7.14 4.26
C THR A 227 9.78 7.38 5.68
N PHE A 228 10.36 8.35 6.38
CA PHE A 228 9.70 8.94 7.53
C PHE A 228 8.80 10.06 7.04
N GLY A 229 7.49 9.87 7.20
CA GLY A 229 6.58 10.99 7.37
C GLY A 229 6.25 11.90 6.19
N ASP A 230 6.59 11.52 4.97
CA ASP A 230 6.05 12.18 3.79
C ASP A 230 4.55 11.82 3.64
N PRO A 231 3.61 12.80 3.58
CA PRO A 231 2.18 12.54 3.44
C PRO A 231 1.84 11.75 2.17
N SER A 232 2.66 11.80 1.11
CA SER A 232 2.51 10.92 -0.06
C SER A 232 2.95 9.49 0.23
N THR A 233 4.05 9.28 0.94
CA THR A 233 4.56 7.94 1.28
C THR A 233 3.70 7.23 2.34
N VAL A 234 3.26 7.94 3.39
CA VAL A 234 2.29 7.43 4.39
C VAL A 234 0.99 6.98 3.70
N ARG A 235 0.63 7.61 2.58
CA ARG A 235 -0.52 7.25 1.75
C ARG A 235 -0.28 6.05 0.84
N VAL A 236 0.97 5.65 0.55
CA VAL A 236 1.32 4.60 -0.42
C VAL A 236 1.49 3.23 0.25
N MET A 237 2.09 3.15 1.45
CA MET A 237 2.23 1.88 2.22
C MET A 237 2.11 2.10 3.74
N PRO A 238 0.90 2.37 4.27
CA PRO A 238 0.71 2.70 5.68
C PRO A 238 1.12 1.55 6.62
N GLU A 239 1.00 0.30 6.19
CA GLU A 239 1.50 -0.88 6.92
C GLU A 239 3.02 -0.85 7.14
N TRP A 240 3.81 -0.52 6.12
CA TRP A 240 5.27 -0.45 6.23
C TRP A 240 5.73 0.71 7.11
N THR A 241 5.13 1.90 6.92
CA THR A 241 5.41 3.05 7.79
C THR A 241 5.08 2.73 9.25
N SER A 242 4.01 1.97 9.50
CA SER A 242 3.62 1.59 10.86
C SER A 242 4.61 0.62 11.51
N LEU A 243 5.20 -0.30 10.73
CA LEU A 243 6.27 -1.17 11.23
C LEU A 243 7.50 -0.37 11.66
N GLN A 244 7.91 0.61 10.85
CA GLN A 244 9.06 1.47 11.15
C GLN A 244 8.79 2.38 12.35
N ALA A 245 7.62 3.02 12.40
CA ALA A 245 7.21 3.85 13.53
C ALA A 245 7.10 3.02 14.83
N SER A 246 6.66 1.76 14.74
CA SER A 246 6.64 0.86 15.90
C SER A 246 8.04 0.59 16.45
N SER A 247 9.07 0.45 15.59
CA SER A 247 10.46 0.30 16.04
C SER A 247 10.94 1.53 16.80
N LEU A 248 10.66 2.74 16.27
CA LEU A 248 10.97 4.00 16.94
C LEU A 248 10.23 4.16 18.27
N LEU A 249 8.96 3.75 18.34
CA LEU A 249 8.18 3.83 19.57
C LEU A 249 8.77 2.94 20.67
N LEU A 250 9.28 1.76 20.31
CA LEU A 250 9.82 0.78 21.25
C LEU A 250 11.26 1.09 21.69
N ARG A 251 12.07 1.72 20.83
CA ARG A 251 13.52 1.83 21.03
C ARG A 251 14.09 3.24 20.92
N GLY A 252 13.33 4.18 20.38
CA GLY A 252 13.77 5.55 20.16
C GLY A 252 13.90 6.36 21.46
N ASN A 253 14.57 7.50 21.37
CA ASN A 253 14.54 8.54 22.39
C ASN A 253 13.16 9.23 22.45
N GLU A 254 12.92 10.11 23.42
CA GLU A 254 11.59 10.71 23.59
C GLU A 254 11.10 11.53 22.39
N ALA A 255 11.98 12.24 21.69
CA ALA A 255 11.63 12.96 20.46
C ALA A 255 11.24 11.99 19.33
N GLN A 256 11.95 10.87 19.19
CA GLN A 256 11.62 9.81 18.23
C GLN A 256 10.31 9.09 18.57
N LYS A 257 10.03 8.87 19.85
CA LYS A 257 8.74 8.29 20.29
C LYS A 257 7.57 9.23 20.04
N GLU A 258 7.75 10.52 20.25
CA GLU A 258 6.74 11.54 19.93
C GLU A 258 6.38 11.49 18.43
N LEU A 259 7.40 11.52 17.57
CA LEU A 259 7.22 11.35 16.12
C LEU A 259 6.53 10.03 15.76
N ALA A 260 6.88 8.94 16.45
CA ALA A 260 6.28 7.62 16.23
C ALA A 260 4.79 7.60 16.61
N ARG A 261 4.39 8.22 17.72
CA ARG A 261 2.98 8.30 18.15
C ARG A 261 2.12 9.05 17.13
N ASP A 262 2.63 10.19 16.64
CA ASP A 262 1.93 10.99 15.64
C ASP A 262 1.81 10.22 14.31
N SER A 263 2.91 9.57 13.89
CA SER A 263 2.95 8.75 12.66
C SER A 263 1.98 7.57 12.72
N LEU A 264 1.97 6.84 13.84
CA LEU A 264 1.07 5.69 14.03
C LEU A 264 -0.39 6.12 14.12
N SER A 265 -0.70 7.22 14.80
CA SER A 265 -2.07 7.75 14.85
C SER A 265 -2.56 8.11 13.45
N SER A 266 -1.72 8.77 12.65
CA SER A 266 -2.02 9.10 11.26
C SER A 266 -2.21 7.85 10.39
N THR A 267 -1.31 6.86 10.45
CA THR A 267 -1.41 5.65 9.61
C THR A 267 -2.60 4.78 10.01
N LEU A 268 -2.90 4.64 11.31
CA LEU A 268 -4.03 3.85 11.80
C LEU A 268 -5.40 4.47 11.44
N SER A 269 -5.44 5.73 11.02
CA SER A 269 -6.67 6.41 10.58
C SER A 269 -7.06 6.13 9.12
N VAL A 270 -6.13 5.62 8.29
CA VAL A 270 -6.38 5.36 6.86
C VAL A 270 -6.61 3.86 6.57
N PRO A 271 -7.29 3.48 5.47
CA PRO A 271 -7.39 2.07 5.04
C PRO A 271 -6.01 1.47 4.71
N TRP A 272 -5.80 0.20 5.05
CA TRP A 272 -4.56 -0.54 4.78
C TRP A 272 -4.82 -1.65 3.76
N SER A 273 -3.76 -2.03 3.04
CA SER A 273 -3.77 -3.30 2.31
C SER A 273 -3.90 -4.45 3.31
N LEU A 274 -4.67 -5.47 2.94
CA LEU A 274 -4.70 -6.74 3.65
C LEU A 274 -3.53 -7.64 3.25
N GLY A 275 -2.66 -7.18 2.34
CA GLY A 275 -1.59 -7.95 1.74
C GLY A 275 -2.10 -8.87 0.63
N GLY A 276 -1.22 -9.71 0.13
CA GLY A 276 -1.54 -10.73 -0.87
C GLY A 276 -0.71 -11.99 -0.67
N PRO A 277 -1.05 -13.09 -1.33
CA PRO A 277 -0.21 -14.28 -1.33
C PRO A 277 1.15 -13.96 -1.96
N VAL A 278 2.22 -14.19 -1.20
CA VAL A 278 3.60 -14.08 -1.70
C VAL A 278 4.03 -15.46 -2.22
N LEU A 279 4.45 -15.52 -3.47
CA LEU A 279 4.99 -16.74 -4.09
C LEU A 279 6.52 -16.60 -4.21
N GLY A 280 7.27 -17.67 -3.88
CA GLY A 280 8.69 -17.76 -4.20
C GLY A 280 9.72 -17.48 -3.10
N SER A 281 9.40 -17.68 -1.81
CA SER A 281 10.43 -17.63 -0.74
C SER A 281 11.54 -18.68 -0.90
N ASP A 282 11.29 -19.75 -1.67
CA ASP A 282 12.11 -20.97 -1.70
C ASP A 282 12.63 -21.33 -3.12
N GLY A 283 12.60 -20.39 -4.08
CA GLY A 283 13.15 -20.60 -5.42
C GLY A 283 12.25 -21.31 -6.44
N GLN A 284 11.01 -21.68 -6.08
CA GLN A 284 9.97 -22.03 -7.06
C GLN A 284 9.24 -20.76 -7.52
N ALA A 285 9.32 -20.46 -8.82
CA ALA A 285 8.55 -19.37 -9.42
C ALA A 285 7.09 -19.83 -9.56
N GLY A 286 6.16 -19.16 -8.89
CA GLY A 286 4.74 -19.37 -9.09
C GLY A 286 4.06 -18.05 -9.43
N LEU A 287 2.98 -18.10 -10.20
CA LEU A 287 2.13 -16.94 -10.48
C LEU A 287 0.75 -17.12 -9.85
N VAL A 288 0.15 -16.01 -9.41
CA VAL A 288 -1.22 -15.98 -8.88
C VAL A 288 -2.17 -15.65 -10.04
N ASP A 289 -2.64 -16.68 -10.73
CA ASP A 289 -3.57 -16.54 -11.85
C ASP A 289 -4.99 -16.19 -11.41
N GLY A 290 -5.33 -16.48 -10.15
CA GLY A 290 -6.66 -16.24 -9.61
C GLY A 290 -6.64 -16.02 -8.11
N LEU A 291 -7.48 -15.09 -7.62
CA LEU A 291 -7.77 -14.95 -6.19
C LEU A 291 -9.23 -14.53 -6.04
N THR A 292 -10.00 -15.26 -5.23
CA THR A 292 -11.40 -14.92 -4.93
C THR A 292 -11.65 -15.02 -3.42
N PRO A 293 -12.13 -13.95 -2.75
CA PRO A 293 -12.43 -14.01 -1.33
C PRO A 293 -13.65 -14.89 -1.05
N LEU A 294 -13.56 -15.71 -0.01
CA LEU A 294 -14.69 -16.48 0.49
C LEU A 294 -15.64 -15.57 1.29
N PRO A 295 -16.93 -15.92 1.39
CA PRO A 295 -17.91 -15.23 2.22
C PRO A 295 -17.37 -14.92 3.62
N GLY A 296 -17.58 -13.68 4.08
CA GLY A 296 -17.08 -13.20 5.37
C GLY A 296 -15.63 -12.70 5.37
N GLY A 297 -14.90 -12.82 4.24
CA GLY A 297 -13.68 -12.05 3.98
C GLY A 297 -12.49 -12.32 4.90
N LYS A 298 -12.40 -13.53 5.48
CA LYS A 298 -11.24 -13.98 6.28
C LYS A 298 -10.28 -14.89 5.52
N ARG A 299 -10.79 -15.56 4.47
CA ARG A 299 -10.05 -16.50 3.64
C ARG A 299 -10.35 -16.22 2.18
N ALA A 300 -9.48 -16.68 1.31
CA ALA A 300 -9.66 -16.62 -0.14
C ALA A 300 -9.24 -17.95 -0.77
N ALA A 301 -9.87 -18.32 -1.88
CA ALA A 301 -9.34 -19.36 -2.75
C ALA A 301 -8.30 -18.72 -3.69
N VAL A 302 -7.15 -19.37 -3.82
CA VAL A 302 -6.03 -18.89 -4.64
C VAL A 302 -5.70 -19.93 -5.70
N LEU A 303 -5.63 -19.49 -6.95
CA LEU A 303 -5.19 -20.28 -8.09
C LEU A 303 -3.74 -19.94 -8.34
N VAL A 304 -2.87 -20.93 -8.18
CA VAL A 304 -1.43 -20.81 -8.33
C VAL A 304 -1.00 -21.63 -9.53
N GLN A 305 -0.28 -20.99 -10.44
CA GLN A 305 0.39 -21.62 -11.57
C GLN A 305 1.86 -21.82 -11.24
N GLU A 306 2.33 -23.06 -11.32
CA GLU A 306 3.73 -23.41 -11.06
C GLU A 306 4.59 -23.23 -12.31
N VAL A 307 5.75 -22.60 -12.13
CA VAL A 307 6.78 -22.44 -13.17
C VAL A 307 8.07 -23.15 -12.70
N PRO A 308 8.64 -24.09 -13.47
CA PRO A 308 8.24 -24.54 -14.82
C PRO A 308 7.18 -25.65 -14.82
N GLY A 309 6.24 -25.62 -15.77
CA GLY A 309 5.31 -26.72 -16.01
C GLY A 309 3.86 -26.34 -16.32
N ASP A 310 3.50 -25.06 -16.13
CA ASP A 310 2.14 -24.54 -16.39
C ASP A 310 1.06 -25.36 -15.65
N VAL A 311 1.41 -25.88 -14.48
CA VAL A 311 0.52 -26.67 -13.65
C VAL A 311 -0.22 -25.72 -12.72
N SER A 312 -1.53 -25.67 -12.88
CA SER A 312 -2.43 -24.96 -11.99
C SER A 312 -2.79 -25.82 -10.77
N SER A 313 -2.88 -25.16 -9.64
CA SER A 313 -3.35 -25.72 -8.38
C SER A 313 -4.29 -24.73 -7.70
N LEU A 314 -5.27 -25.26 -6.97
CA LEU A 314 -6.12 -24.46 -6.11
C LEU A 314 -5.65 -24.60 -4.66
N GLY A 315 -5.55 -23.48 -3.94
CA GLY A 315 -5.26 -23.46 -2.52
C GLY A 315 -6.24 -22.61 -1.74
N LEU A 316 -6.17 -22.75 -0.41
CA LEU A 316 -6.91 -21.93 0.53
C LEU A 316 -5.95 -20.98 1.26
N TYR A 317 -6.11 -19.69 1.02
CA TYR A 317 -5.33 -18.61 1.59
C TYR A 317 -6.02 -18.03 2.83
N ASP A 318 -5.30 -17.95 3.95
CA ASP A 318 -5.73 -17.21 5.13
C ASP A 318 -5.22 -15.77 5.03
N ILE A 319 -6.14 -14.81 5.00
CA ILE A 319 -5.82 -13.41 4.73
C ILE A 319 -5.07 -12.79 5.92
N HIS A 320 -5.40 -13.19 7.15
CA HIS A 320 -4.78 -12.59 8.32
C HIS A 320 -3.33 -13.06 8.48
N SER A 321 -3.07 -14.37 8.42
CA SER A 321 -1.71 -14.89 8.52
C SER A 321 -0.89 -14.75 7.24
N GLY A 322 -1.56 -14.53 6.10
CA GLY A 322 -0.92 -14.46 4.79
C GLY A 322 -0.38 -15.79 4.29
N THR A 323 -0.93 -16.90 4.77
CA THR A 323 -0.42 -18.24 4.45
C THR A 323 -1.41 -19.04 3.61
N VAL A 324 -0.88 -19.79 2.65
CA VAL A 324 -1.66 -20.82 1.96
C VAL A 324 -1.67 -22.07 2.82
N THR A 325 -2.85 -22.47 3.29
CA THR A 325 -3.02 -23.53 4.29
C THR A 325 -2.96 -24.94 3.70
N TRP A 326 -3.36 -25.11 2.44
CA TRP A 326 -3.25 -26.34 1.67
C TRP A 326 -3.40 -26.03 0.17
N ARG A 327 -2.95 -26.95 -0.68
CA ARG A 327 -3.10 -26.90 -2.14
C ARG A 327 -3.51 -28.25 -2.72
N VAL A 328 -4.30 -28.23 -3.79
CA VAL A 328 -4.69 -29.40 -4.58
C VAL A 328 -4.40 -29.16 -6.05
N ARG A 329 -3.86 -30.18 -6.73
CA ARG A 329 -3.45 -30.08 -8.13
C ARG A 329 -4.66 -30.18 -9.07
N LEU A 330 -4.79 -29.23 -10.00
CA LEU A 330 -5.87 -29.23 -10.99
C LEU A 330 -5.44 -29.84 -12.33
N GLY A 331 -4.18 -29.63 -12.73
CA GLY A 331 -3.68 -29.90 -14.08
C GLY A 331 -3.27 -28.60 -14.76
N THR A 332 -3.19 -28.58 -16.08
CA THR A 332 -2.77 -27.38 -16.84
C THR A 332 -3.97 -26.57 -17.32
N GLY A 333 -3.75 -25.28 -17.59
CA GLY A 333 -4.66 -24.46 -18.39
C GLY A 333 -5.88 -23.87 -17.69
N TYR A 334 -5.84 -23.67 -16.36
CA TYR A 334 -6.89 -22.95 -15.63
C TYR A 334 -6.52 -21.48 -15.43
N GLN A 335 -7.47 -20.56 -15.58
CA GLN A 335 -7.20 -19.11 -15.61
C GLN A 335 -8.12 -18.27 -14.71
N ASN A 336 -9.35 -18.73 -14.44
CA ASN A 336 -10.34 -17.95 -13.68
C ASN A 336 -11.16 -18.84 -12.74
N MET A 337 -11.85 -18.26 -11.76
CA MET A 337 -12.63 -19.01 -10.78
C MET A 337 -13.77 -18.22 -10.14
N ALA A 338 -14.76 -18.93 -9.61
CA ALA A 338 -15.83 -18.40 -8.80
C ALA A 338 -16.09 -19.26 -7.55
N THR A 339 -16.58 -18.61 -6.51
CA THR A 339 -16.91 -19.24 -5.23
C THR A 339 -18.42 -19.33 -5.07
N SER A 340 -18.92 -20.38 -4.42
CA SER A 340 -20.31 -20.45 -3.97
C SER A 340 -20.57 -19.48 -2.81
N GLY A 341 -21.82 -19.01 -2.67
CA GLY A 341 -22.22 -18.09 -1.59
C GLY A 341 -22.10 -18.69 -0.18
N ASP A 342 -22.07 -20.02 -0.05
CA ASP A 342 -21.78 -20.72 1.21
C ASP A 342 -20.28 -20.88 1.51
N GLY A 343 -19.40 -20.52 0.56
CA GLY A 343 -17.95 -20.59 0.69
C GLY A 343 -17.39 -22.01 0.75
N ARG A 344 -18.14 -23.04 0.34
CA ARG A 344 -17.70 -24.44 0.37
C ARG A 344 -17.14 -24.92 -0.96
N THR A 345 -17.61 -24.36 -2.06
CA THR A 345 -17.28 -24.83 -3.41
C THR A 345 -16.59 -23.72 -4.19
N VAL A 346 -15.56 -24.10 -4.94
CA VAL A 346 -14.94 -23.24 -5.96
C VAL A 346 -15.04 -23.94 -7.29
N VAL A 347 -15.48 -23.20 -8.31
CA VAL A 347 -15.40 -23.64 -9.70
C VAL A 347 -14.25 -22.89 -10.35
N VAL A 348 -13.35 -23.63 -10.97
CA VAL A 348 -12.20 -23.10 -11.70
C VAL A 348 -12.41 -23.41 -13.17
N VAL A 349 -12.25 -22.40 -14.02
CA VAL A 349 -12.37 -22.51 -15.47
C VAL A 349 -11.03 -22.22 -16.13
N GLY A 350 -10.76 -22.98 -17.17
CA GLY A 350 -9.63 -22.84 -18.08
C GLY A 350 -10.11 -22.64 -19.50
N GLU A 351 -9.23 -22.64 -20.49
CA GLU A 351 -9.66 -22.44 -21.89
C GLU A 351 -10.66 -23.52 -22.36
N GLU A 352 -10.47 -24.77 -21.94
CA GLU A 352 -11.30 -25.92 -22.36
C GLU A 352 -11.88 -26.72 -21.19
N ASN A 353 -11.46 -26.42 -19.96
CA ASN A 353 -11.68 -27.29 -18.80
C ASN A 353 -12.42 -26.57 -17.68
N ILE A 354 -13.27 -27.32 -16.97
CA ILE A 354 -13.96 -26.85 -15.77
C ILE A 354 -13.71 -27.85 -14.64
N ALA A 355 -13.24 -27.37 -13.51
CA ALA A 355 -13.05 -28.14 -12.29
C ALA A 355 -13.91 -27.58 -11.16
N VAL A 356 -14.59 -28.47 -10.44
CA VAL A 356 -15.31 -28.16 -9.21
C VAL A 356 -14.49 -28.69 -8.04
N VAL A 357 -14.19 -27.83 -7.08
CA VAL A 357 -13.38 -28.18 -5.90
C VAL A 357 -14.20 -27.93 -4.64
N ASP A 358 -14.33 -28.96 -3.81
CA ASP A 358 -14.87 -28.84 -2.46
C ASP A 358 -13.74 -28.43 -1.51
N LEU A 359 -13.83 -27.25 -0.89
CA LEU A 359 -12.75 -26.67 -0.09
C LEU A 359 -12.51 -27.40 1.25
N GLN A 360 -13.48 -28.17 1.73
CA GLN A 360 -13.35 -28.89 2.99
C GLN A 360 -12.66 -30.25 2.81
N SER A 361 -13.16 -31.04 1.86
CA SER A 361 -12.65 -32.37 1.52
C SER A 361 -11.48 -32.34 0.54
N ARG A 362 -11.26 -31.20 -0.13
CA ARG A 362 -10.22 -30.97 -1.16
C ARG A 362 -10.40 -31.83 -2.41
N LYS A 363 -11.58 -32.45 -2.58
CA LYS A 363 -11.87 -33.30 -3.73
C LYS A 363 -12.02 -32.46 -4.99
N VAL A 364 -11.34 -32.88 -6.05
CA VAL A 364 -11.42 -32.25 -7.37
C VAL A 364 -12.31 -33.09 -8.29
N ARG A 365 -13.36 -32.48 -8.83
CA ARG A 365 -14.22 -33.10 -9.83
C ARG A 365 -14.20 -32.30 -11.12
N ARG A 366 -13.65 -32.91 -12.18
CA ARG A 366 -13.60 -32.32 -13.51
C ARG A 366 -14.93 -32.56 -14.22
N LEU A 367 -15.52 -31.52 -14.79
CA LEU A 367 -16.73 -31.66 -15.59
C LEU A 367 -16.34 -32.17 -16.98
N ALA A 368 -17.15 -33.06 -17.53
CA ALA A 368 -16.91 -33.65 -18.85
C ALA A 368 -17.18 -32.67 -20.01
N HIS A 369 -17.84 -31.54 -19.73
CA HIS A 369 -18.12 -30.50 -20.70
C HIS A 369 -16.81 -29.82 -21.13
N ARG A 370 -16.58 -29.79 -22.45
CA ARG A 370 -15.42 -29.15 -23.08
C ARG A 370 -15.90 -28.32 -24.25
N GLU A 371 -15.60 -27.03 -24.18
CA GLU A 371 -15.77 -26.06 -25.25
C GLU A 371 -14.67 -25.03 -25.08
N ASP A 372 -14.21 -24.45 -26.17
CA ASP A 372 -13.06 -23.56 -26.15
C ASP A 372 -13.46 -22.13 -25.75
N GLY A 373 -12.55 -21.43 -25.08
CA GLY A 373 -12.60 -19.98 -24.86
C GLY A 373 -13.45 -19.55 -23.66
N TYR A 374 -13.44 -20.30 -22.56
CA TYR A 374 -14.01 -19.80 -21.31
C TYR A 374 -13.17 -18.65 -20.76
N VAL A 375 -13.82 -17.52 -20.44
CA VAL A 375 -13.15 -16.30 -19.97
C VAL A 375 -13.54 -15.93 -18.54
N ASP A 376 -14.79 -16.20 -18.16
CA ASP A 376 -15.31 -15.87 -16.82
C ASP A 376 -16.33 -16.89 -16.33
N VAL A 377 -16.59 -16.88 -15.03
CA VAL A 377 -17.48 -17.85 -14.40
C VAL A 377 -18.23 -17.25 -13.21
N ALA A 378 -19.49 -17.64 -13.03
CA ALA A 378 -20.29 -17.35 -11.85
C ALA A 378 -21.01 -18.59 -11.34
N LEU A 379 -21.13 -18.69 -10.02
CA LEU A 379 -21.71 -19.84 -9.32
C LEU A 379 -22.76 -19.38 -8.32
N THR A 380 -23.97 -19.93 -8.41
CA THR A 380 -25.03 -19.69 -7.42
C THR A 380 -24.87 -20.60 -6.19
N GLU A 381 -25.55 -20.28 -5.09
CA GLU A 381 -25.61 -21.16 -3.91
C GLU A 381 -26.28 -22.51 -4.20
N GLN A 382 -27.17 -22.56 -5.19
CA GLN A 382 -27.88 -23.78 -5.60
C GLN A 382 -27.02 -24.69 -6.49
N GLY A 383 -25.82 -24.22 -6.88
CA GLY A 383 -24.89 -24.96 -7.71
C GLY A 383 -25.13 -24.78 -9.21
N ASP A 384 -25.93 -23.79 -9.62
CA ASP A 384 -26.04 -23.38 -11.01
C ASP A 384 -24.77 -22.65 -11.44
N LEU A 385 -24.29 -23.01 -12.62
CA LEU A 385 -23.03 -22.52 -13.16
C LEU A 385 -23.31 -21.75 -14.43
N VAL A 386 -22.81 -20.52 -14.51
CA VAL A 386 -22.75 -19.76 -15.76
C VAL A 386 -21.30 -19.56 -16.12
N VAL A 387 -20.96 -19.89 -17.36
CA VAL A 387 -19.63 -19.67 -17.91
C VAL A 387 -19.74 -18.69 -19.08
N GLY A 388 -18.95 -17.63 -19.02
CA GLY A 388 -18.77 -16.68 -20.11
C GLY A 388 -17.74 -17.20 -21.10
N ARG A 389 -18.08 -17.13 -22.39
CA ARG A 389 -17.15 -17.35 -23.52
C ARG A 389 -16.89 -16.03 -24.23
N ALA A 390 -16.06 -16.03 -25.28
CA ALA A 390 -15.79 -14.82 -26.05
C ALA A 390 -17.07 -14.13 -26.56
N GLU A 391 -18.06 -14.91 -27.04
CA GLU A 391 -19.25 -14.35 -27.69
C GLU A 391 -20.59 -14.94 -27.19
N GLN A 392 -20.58 -15.80 -26.17
CA GLN A 392 -21.78 -16.53 -25.73
C GLN A 392 -21.75 -16.89 -24.25
N LEU A 393 -22.91 -16.88 -23.59
CA LEU A 393 -23.08 -17.40 -22.23
C LEU A 393 -23.52 -18.86 -22.30
N VAL A 394 -22.96 -19.69 -21.43
CA VAL A 394 -23.31 -21.11 -21.31
C VAL A 394 -23.72 -21.40 -19.88
N VAL A 395 -24.86 -22.08 -19.70
CA VAL A 395 -25.43 -22.44 -18.40
C VAL A 395 -25.39 -23.94 -18.21
N GLY A 396 -24.96 -24.37 -17.03
CA GLY A 396 -25.00 -25.76 -16.56
C GLY A 396 -25.19 -25.83 -15.06
N SER A 397 -24.82 -26.94 -14.45
CA SER A 397 -24.74 -27.05 -13.00
C SER A 397 -23.50 -27.81 -12.58
N THR A 398 -23.05 -27.56 -11.35
CA THR A 398 -21.90 -28.27 -10.80
C THR A 398 -22.12 -29.78 -10.79
N GLY A 399 -23.34 -30.29 -10.57
CA GLY A 399 -23.65 -31.73 -10.56
C GLY A 399 -24.05 -32.32 -11.93
N GLY A 400 -24.29 -31.47 -12.93
CA GLY A 400 -24.83 -31.86 -14.22
C GLY A 400 -23.76 -32.19 -15.27
N THR A 401 -24.21 -32.85 -16.35
CA THR A 401 -23.40 -33.11 -17.56
C THR A 401 -23.87 -32.31 -18.77
N ARG A 402 -24.99 -31.58 -18.65
CA ARG A 402 -25.59 -30.81 -19.73
C ARG A 402 -25.32 -29.34 -19.52
N PHE A 403 -24.74 -28.73 -20.53
CA PHE A 403 -24.55 -27.30 -20.67
C PHE A 403 -25.31 -26.84 -21.91
N ARG A 404 -25.87 -25.64 -21.86
CA ARG A 404 -26.62 -25.06 -22.98
C ARG A 404 -26.25 -23.59 -23.16
N PRO A 405 -26.13 -23.12 -24.41
CA PRO A 405 -26.03 -21.69 -24.66
C PRO A 405 -27.31 -20.97 -24.23
N VAL A 406 -27.17 -19.72 -23.78
CA VAL A 406 -28.30 -18.86 -23.40
C VAL A 406 -28.11 -17.44 -23.91
N GLY A 407 -29.24 -16.78 -24.18
CA GLY A 407 -29.26 -15.41 -24.68
C GLY A 407 -28.77 -15.27 -26.12
N GLU A 408 -28.73 -14.01 -26.56
CA GLU A 408 -28.13 -13.63 -27.84
C GLU A 408 -26.59 -13.56 -27.70
N GLY A 409 -25.89 -13.67 -28.84
CA GLY A 409 -24.44 -13.47 -28.87
C GLY A 409 -24.06 -12.02 -28.52
N TYR A 410 -22.85 -11.84 -28.01
CA TYR A 410 -22.28 -10.54 -27.67
C TYR A 410 -20.86 -10.41 -28.23
N ALA A 411 -20.37 -9.18 -28.36
CA ALA A 411 -18.99 -8.92 -28.78
C ALA A 411 -18.02 -8.95 -27.58
N GLU A 412 -18.48 -8.53 -26.40
CA GLU A 412 -17.64 -8.48 -25.20
C GLU A 412 -18.45 -8.77 -23.93
N LEU A 413 -17.90 -9.59 -23.05
CA LEU A 413 -18.40 -9.80 -21.69
C LEU A 413 -17.66 -8.85 -20.75
N LEU A 414 -18.39 -7.87 -20.19
CA LEU A 414 -17.81 -6.85 -19.31
C LEU A 414 -17.77 -7.30 -17.85
N ASP A 415 -18.83 -7.98 -17.39
CA ASP A 415 -18.88 -8.56 -16.04
C ASP A 415 -19.90 -9.71 -15.98
N LEU A 416 -19.63 -10.70 -15.14
CA LEU A 416 -20.50 -11.85 -14.90
C LEU A 416 -20.52 -12.17 -13.40
N ARG A 417 -21.71 -12.11 -12.78
CA ARG A 417 -21.79 -12.18 -11.32
C ARG A 417 -23.04 -12.87 -10.79
N ALA A 418 -22.86 -13.67 -9.74
CA ALA A 418 -23.95 -14.15 -8.91
C ALA A 418 -24.49 -13.02 -8.01
N THR A 419 -25.80 -12.92 -7.91
CA THR A 419 -26.51 -11.84 -7.19
C THR A 419 -27.22 -12.36 -5.94
N ALA A 420 -27.47 -11.47 -4.98
CA ALA A 420 -28.04 -11.80 -3.68
C ALA A 420 -29.47 -12.36 -3.74
N ASP A 421 -30.17 -12.20 -4.87
CA ASP A 421 -31.47 -12.82 -5.16
C ASP A 421 -31.37 -14.30 -5.57
N GLY A 422 -30.16 -14.87 -5.60
CA GLY A 422 -29.88 -16.23 -6.04
C GLY A 422 -29.73 -16.38 -7.56
N GLY A 423 -29.81 -15.29 -8.31
CA GLY A 423 -29.62 -15.27 -9.77
C GLY A 423 -28.16 -15.11 -10.19
N VAL A 424 -27.97 -15.08 -11.51
CA VAL A 424 -26.72 -14.62 -12.15
C VAL A 424 -27.07 -13.53 -13.15
N ARG A 425 -26.25 -12.48 -13.20
CA ARG A 425 -26.39 -11.35 -14.11
C ARG A 425 -25.10 -11.18 -14.90
N ALA A 426 -25.26 -10.84 -16.17
CA ALA A 426 -24.16 -10.51 -17.06
C ALA A 426 -24.35 -9.10 -17.61
N LEU A 427 -23.27 -8.31 -17.60
CA LEU A 427 -23.17 -7.08 -18.36
C LEU A 427 -22.38 -7.38 -19.63
N VAL A 428 -23.01 -7.20 -20.77
CA VAL A 428 -22.41 -7.49 -22.09
C VAL A 428 -22.51 -6.27 -23.01
N ALA A 429 -21.54 -6.16 -23.91
CA ALA A 429 -21.60 -5.25 -25.05
C ALA A 429 -21.89 -6.07 -26.32
N THR A 430 -22.97 -5.74 -27.02
CA THR A 430 -23.29 -6.41 -28.29
C THR A 430 -22.48 -5.80 -29.43
N GLU A 431 -22.31 -4.48 -29.39
CA GLU A 431 -21.47 -3.66 -30.29
C GLU A 431 -21.02 -2.42 -29.51
N PRO A 432 -19.99 -1.67 -29.96
CA PRO A 432 -19.61 -0.42 -29.32
C PRO A 432 -20.81 0.54 -29.19
N GLY A 433 -21.13 0.99 -27.98
CA GLY A 433 -22.30 1.85 -27.72
C GLY A 433 -23.59 1.10 -27.35
N HIS A 434 -23.63 -0.23 -27.47
CA HIS A 434 -24.80 -1.05 -27.25
C HIS A 434 -24.57 -2.09 -26.14
N TYR A 435 -25.18 -1.85 -24.97
CA TYR A 435 -24.96 -2.65 -23.76
C TYR A 435 -26.25 -3.25 -23.26
N ARG A 436 -26.15 -4.45 -22.69
CA ARG A 436 -27.28 -5.21 -22.15
C ARG A 436 -26.94 -5.71 -20.76
N LEU A 437 -27.90 -5.57 -19.85
CA LEU A 437 -27.91 -6.30 -18.60
C LEU A 437 -28.82 -7.51 -18.80
N VAL A 438 -28.28 -8.71 -18.62
CA VAL A 438 -28.94 -9.98 -18.96
C VAL A 438 -29.07 -10.85 -17.71
N ASN A 439 -30.21 -11.52 -17.55
CA ASN A 439 -30.34 -12.66 -16.66
C ASN A 439 -29.56 -13.82 -17.27
N ALA A 440 -28.39 -14.11 -16.72
CA ALA A 440 -27.43 -15.02 -17.32
C ALA A 440 -27.84 -16.50 -17.19
N LEU A 441 -28.89 -16.83 -16.43
CA LEU A 441 -29.45 -18.18 -16.33
C LEU A 441 -30.49 -18.46 -17.43
N THR A 442 -31.25 -17.44 -17.82
CA THR A 442 -32.36 -17.55 -18.79
C THR A 442 -32.01 -17.00 -20.16
N GLY A 443 -31.14 -15.99 -20.23
CA GLY A 443 -30.86 -15.18 -21.42
C GLY A 443 -31.75 -13.94 -21.56
N ASP A 444 -32.64 -13.67 -20.61
CA ASP A 444 -33.57 -12.54 -20.70
C ASP A 444 -32.84 -11.20 -20.56
N ILE A 445 -33.10 -10.27 -21.47
CA ILE A 445 -32.58 -8.91 -21.38
C ILE A 445 -33.39 -8.12 -20.35
N LEU A 446 -32.74 -7.75 -19.25
CA LEU A 446 -33.33 -6.97 -18.15
C LEU A 446 -33.30 -5.47 -18.43
N ALA A 447 -32.23 -5.00 -19.07
CA ALA A 447 -32.04 -3.59 -19.39
C ALA A 447 -31.21 -3.39 -20.67
N ARG A 448 -31.43 -2.25 -21.33
CA ARG A 448 -30.73 -1.84 -22.56
C ARG A 448 -30.15 -0.44 -22.39
N ALA A 449 -28.90 -0.28 -22.81
CA ALA A 449 -28.29 1.02 -22.98
C ALA A 449 -27.79 1.14 -24.42
N ASP A 450 -28.37 2.05 -25.18
CA ASP A 450 -27.92 2.40 -26.53
C ASP A 450 -27.47 3.87 -26.48
N VAL A 451 -26.15 4.09 -26.46
CA VAL A 451 -25.53 5.40 -26.28
C VAL A 451 -24.77 5.83 -27.53
N ALA A 452 -24.82 7.12 -27.85
CA ALA A 452 -24.30 7.65 -29.12
C ALA A 452 -22.77 7.64 -29.24
N ALA A 453 -22.05 7.59 -28.11
CA ALA A 453 -20.61 7.44 -28.06
C ALA A 453 -20.28 6.14 -27.32
N PRO A 454 -19.40 5.27 -27.86
CA PRO A 454 -19.08 4.01 -27.23
C PRO A 454 -18.51 4.25 -25.84
N LEU A 455 -18.93 3.45 -24.86
CA LEU A 455 -18.40 3.51 -23.51
C LEU A 455 -16.96 2.98 -23.49
N ILE A 456 -16.23 3.29 -22.43
CA ILE A 456 -14.98 2.61 -22.09
C ILE A 456 -15.30 1.12 -21.87
N THR A 457 -14.37 0.22 -22.20
CA THR A 457 -14.48 -1.26 -22.17
C THR A 457 -14.60 -1.86 -20.77
N THR A 458 -15.28 -1.18 -19.83
CA THR A 458 -15.37 -1.64 -18.44
C THR A 458 -16.70 -1.28 -17.79
N GLY A 459 -17.18 -2.20 -16.96
CA GLY A 459 -18.40 -2.06 -16.19
C GLY A 459 -18.50 -3.15 -15.14
N ALA A 460 -19.53 -3.06 -14.29
CA ALA A 460 -19.74 -4.01 -13.22
C ALA A 460 -21.23 -4.14 -12.86
N VAL A 461 -21.62 -5.35 -12.51
CA VAL A 461 -22.93 -5.74 -12.03
C VAL A 461 -23.03 -5.54 -10.52
N ALA A 462 -24.14 -4.96 -10.08
CA ALA A 462 -24.41 -4.81 -8.66
C ALA A 462 -24.72 -6.15 -7.97
N PRO A 463 -24.13 -6.44 -6.80
CA PRO A 463 -24.38 -7.71 -6.10
C PRO A 463 -25.77 -7.80 -5.47
N ASP A 464 -26.40 -6.67 -5.15
CA ASP A 464 -27.59 -6.57 -4.30
C ASP A 464 -28.86 -6.08 -5.01
N ALA A 465 -28.79 -5.77 -6.31
CA ALA A 465 -29.92 -5.27 -7.08
C ALA A 465 -29.75 -5.49 -8.59
N ASP A 466 -30.85 -5.40 -9.34
CA ASP A 466 -30.88 -5.54 -10.79
C ASP A 466 -30.43 -4.25 -11.51
N TYR A 467 -29.19 -3.84 -11.28
CA TYR A 467 -28.56 -2.78 -12.06
C TYR A 467 -27.08 -3.09 -12.33
N ALA A 468 -26.55 -2.41 -13.35
CA ALA A 468 -25.13 -2.38 -13.64
C ALA A 468 -24.65 -0.93 -13.73
N VAL A 469 -23.34 -0.76 -13.61
CA VAL A 469 -22.65 0.49 -13.91
C VAL A 469 -21.64 0.26 -15.01
N PHE A 470 -21.38 1.30 -15.78
CA PHE A 470 -20.34 1.29 -16.80
C PHE A 470 -19.75 2.68 -16.94
N VAL A 471 -18.55 2.76 -17.51
CA VAL A 471 -17.82 4.02 -17.66
C VAL A 471 -18.03 4.56 -19.07
N GLY A 472 -18.68 5.70 -19.21
CA GLY A 472 -18.90 6.33 -20.51
C GLY A 472 -17.67 7.00 -21.10
N ALA A 473 -17.66 7.18 -22.42
CA ALA A 473 -16.63 7.96 -23.12
C ALA A 473 -16.60 9.43 -22.69
N ASP A 474 -17.70 9.92 -22.10
CA ASP A 474 -17.77 11.22 -21.41
C ASP A 474 -16.98 11.24 -20.09
N ARG A 475 -16.31 10.14 -19.73
CA ARG A 475 -15.55 9.93 -18.49
C ARG A 475 -16.43 10.10 -17.26
N GLN A 476 -17.60 9.49 -17.32
CA GLN A 476 -18.53 9.48 -16.21
C GLN A 476 -19.09 8.07 -16.01
N LEU A 477 -19.45 7.75 -14.77
CA LEU A 477 -20.27 6.57 -14.53
C LEU A 477 -21.69 6.81 -15.04
N TRP A 478 -22.22 5.73 -15.60
CA TRP A 478 -23.61 5.60 -16.00
C TRP A 478 -24.21 4.40 -15.29
N ARG A 479 -25.50 4.50 -15.02
CA ARG A 479 -26.27 3.46 -14.35
C ARG A 479 -27.29 2.89 -15.31
N LEU A 480 -27.38 1.57 -15.36
CA LEU A 480 -28.34 0.82 -16.15
C LEU A 480 -29.21 -0.01 -15.22
N ASP A 481 -30.44 0.44 -14.98
CA ASP A 481 -31.42 -0.25 -14.16
C ASP A 481 -32.37 -1.10 -15.02
N ALA A 482 -32.81 -2.24 -14.50
CA ALA A 482 -33.85 -3.05 -15.13
C ALA A 482 -35.11 -2.23 -15.46
N GLY A 483 -35.58 -2.36 -16.71
CA GLY A 483 -36.78 -1.66 -17.19
C GLY A 483 -36.65 -0.13 -17.34
N ARG A 484 -35.45 0.45 -17.19
CA ARG A 484 -35.21 1.89 -17.37
C ARG A 484 -34.11 2.14 -18.39
N ALA A 485 -34.12 3.32 -19.00
CA ALA A 485 -33.01 3.79 -19.83
C ALA A 485 -31.78 4.04 -18.97
N ALA A 486 -30.59 3.86 -19.54
CA ALA A 486 -29.34 4.21 -18.88
C ALA A 486 -29.28 5.72 -18.59
N VAL A 487 -28.78 6.08 -17.41
CA VAL A 487 -28.66 7.48 -16.99
C VAL A 487 -27.25 7.82 -16.50
N PRO A 488 -26.74 9.03 -16.81
CA PRO A 488 -25.52 9.55 -16.24
C PRO A 488 -25.68 9.74 -14.73
N THR A 489 -24.70 9.32 -13.92
CA THR A 489 -24.75 9.47 -12.45
C THR A 489 -24.11 10.76 -11.93
N GLY A 490 -23.38 11.49 -12.77
CA GLY A 490 -22.60 12.67 -12.39
C GLY A 490 -21.25 12.34 -11.74
N VAL A 491 -20.93 11.06 -11.53
CA VAL A 491 -19.65 10.63 -10.95
C VAL A 491 -18.57 10.64 -12.05
N ALA A 492 -17.67 11.61 -12.00
CA ALA A 492 -16.54 11.67 -12.92
C ALA A 492 -15.59 10.49 -12.70
N THR A 493 -15.04 9.95 -13.80
CA THR A 493 -14.02 8.90 -13.78
C THR A 493 -12.69 9.42 -14.30
N PRO A 494 -11.57 8.85 -13.83
CA PRO A 494 -10.26 9.06 -14.44
C PRO A 494 -10.21 8.88 -15.96
N GLU A 495 -9.22 9.50 -16.60
CA GLU A 495 -9.00 9.37 -18.06
C GLU A 495 -8.60 7.94 -18.46
N ARG A 496 -7.87 7.22 -17.60
CA ARG A 496 -7.37 5.86 -17.86
C ARG A 496 -8.02 4.82 -16.96
N THR A 497 -9.35 4.88 -16.81
CA THR A 497 -10.09 3.85 -16.09
C THR A 497 -10.10 2.56 -16.90
N GLU A 498 -9.61 1.47 -16.32
CA GLU A 498 -9.61 0.12 -16.94
C GLU A 498 -10.54 -0.85 -16.23
N THR A 499 -10.89 -0.57 -14.97
CA THR A 499 -11.69 -1.48 -14.16
C THR A 499 -12.66 -0.73 -13.26
N ALA A 500 -13.85 -1.30 -13.14
CA ALA A 500 -14.86 -0.90 -12.19
C ALA A 500 -15.35 -2.12 -11.40
N ALA A 501 -15.84 -1.90 -10.18
CA ALA A 501 -16.51 -2.92 -9.38
C ALA A 501 -17.67 -2.29 -8.60
N VAL A 502 -18.76 -3.01 -8.43
CA VAL A 502 -19.87 -2.60 -7.54
C VAL A 502 -19.84 -3.43 -6.26
N LEU A 503 -19.97 -2.74 -5.14
CA LEU A 503 -20.10 -3.30 -3.80
C LEU A 503 -21.51 -3.03 -3.27
N SER A 504 -21.94 -3.81 -2.29
CA SER A 504 -23.24 -3.66 -1.66
C SER A 504 -23.44 -2.25 -1.08
N GLY A 505 -24.69 -1.78 -1.11
CA GLY A 505 -25.07 -0.44 -0.65
C GLY A 505 -24.77 0.68 -1.65
N GLY A 506 -24.59 0.35 -2.94
CA GLY A 506 -24.38 1.35 -4.00
C GLY A 506 -23.02 2.02 -3.96
N ARG A 507 -22.00 1.33 -3.46
CA ARG A 507 -20.61 1.78 -3.52
C ARG A 507 -19.99 1.25 -4.79
N VAL A 508 -19.33 2.12 -5.54
CA VAL A 508 -18.63 1.76 -6.78
C VAL A 508 -17.14 2.01 -6.55
N VAL A 509 -16.32 1.12 -7.08
CA VAL A 509 -14.87 1.25 -7.10
C VAL A 509 -14.44 1.45 -8.54
N VAL A 510 -13.68 2.50 -8.81
CA VAL A 510 -13.14 2.80 -10.16
C VAL A 510 -11.64 2.97 -10.08
N GLY A 511 -10.90 2.38 -11.03
CA GLY A 511 -9.45 2.51 -11.10
C GLY A 511 -8.87 2.09 -12.46
N GLY A 512 -7.55 2.21 -12.63
CA GLY A 512 -6.89 1.82 -13.88
C GLY A 512 -5.40 2.14 -13.94
N GLN A 513 -4.90 2.45 -15.14
CA GLN A 513 -3.48 2.75 -15.37
C GLN A 513 -3.14 4.11 -14.75
N ASP A 514 -2.13 4.15 -13.88
CA ASP A 514 -1.56 5.37 -13.32
C ASP A 514 -2.43 6.12 -12.29
N GLN A 515 -3.56 5.54 -11.85
CA GLN A 515 -4.40 6.12 -10.80
C GLN A 515 -4.86 5.06 -9.79
N PRO A 516 -4.85 5.37 -8.49
CA PRO A 516 -5.30 4.43 -7.49
C PRO A 516 -6.83 4.28 -7.56
N ALA A 517 -7.36 3.17 -7.03
CA ALA A 517 -8.79 2.93 -7.07
C ALA A 517 -9.54 3.81 -6.05
N HIS A 518 -10.57 4.50 -6.50
CA HIS A 518 -11.44 5.31 -5.65
C HIS A 518 -12.73 4.56 -5.36
N VAL A 519 -13.15 4.57 -4.09
CA VAL A 519 -14.43 4.06 -3.65
C VAL A 519 -15.39 5.23 -3.52
N VAL A 520 -16.45 5.25 -4.32
CA VAL A 520 -17.41 6.34 -4.42
C VAL A 520 -18.81 5.84 -4.13
N ARG A 521 -19.63 6.69 -3.53
CA ARG A 521 -21.05 6.40 -3.32
C ARG A 521 -21.84 6.87 -4.54
N LEU A 522 -22.56 5.94 -5.18
CA LEU A 522 -23.27 6.23 -6.42
C LEU A 522 -24.42 7.23 -6.26
N ALA A 523 -25.01 7.31 -5.06
CA ALA A 523 -26.18 8.14 -4.78
C ALA A 523 -25.91 9.65 -4.86
N ASP A 524 -24.68 10.10 -4.60
CA ASP A 524 -24.33 11.52 -4.50
C ASP A 524 -22.88 11.84 -4.90
N ALA A 525 -22.18 10.89 -5.54
CA ALA A 525 -20.76 10.99 -5.88
C ALA A 525 -19.81 11.23 -4.69
N GLY A 526 -20.22 10.91 -3.45
CA GLY A 526 -19.36 11.07 -2.29
C GLY A 526 -18.13 10.14 -2.32
N ASP A 527 -16.93 10.72 -2.27
CA ASP A 527 -15.66 9.96 -2.15
C ASP A 527 -15.51 9.36 -0.76
N LEU A 528 -15.48 8.02 -0.69
CA LEU A 528 -15.32 7.26 0.54
C LEU A 528 -13.84 6.94 0.84
N GLY A 529 -12.95 7.14 -0.13
CA GLY A 529 -11.52 6.96 0.01
C GLY A 529 -10.91 6.05 -1.05
N ILE A 530 -9.60 5.88 -0.91
CA ILE A 530 -8.76 5.23 -1.92
C ILE A 530 -8.32 3.83 -1.45
N VAL A 531 -8.41 2.84 -2.33
CA VAL A 531 -7.98 1.45 -2.18
C VAL A 531 -7.00 1.03 -3.30
N CYS A 532 -6.42 -0.17 -3.23
CA CYS A 532 -5.49 -0.71 -4.23
C CYS A 532 -4.24 0.15 -4.50
N ARG A 533 -3.77 0.92 -3.51
CA ARG A 533 -2.66 1.88 -3.71
C ARG A 533 -1.31 1.21 -3.92
N ASP A 534 -1.18 -0.02 -3.43
CA ASP A 534 -0.04 -0.92 -3.61
C ASP A 534 -0.03 -1.62 -4.97
N VAL A 535 -1.01 -1.31 -5.85
CA VAL A 535 -1.11 -1.82 -7.22
C VAL A 535 -1.10 -0.63 -8.20
N PRO A 536 0.09 -0.12 -8.58
CA PRO A 536 0.21 1.08 -9.43
C PRO A 536 -0.42 0.94 -10.82
N GLN A 537 -0.47 -0.29 -11.34
CA GLN A 537 -1.09 -0.63 -12.61
C GLN A 537 -2.26 -1.57 -12.37
N LEU A 538 -3.35 -1.03 -11.84
CA LEU A 538 -4.55 -1.82 -11.58
C LEU A 538 -5.21 -2.23 -12.90
N ARG A 539 -5.36 -3.55 -13.10
CA ARG A 539 -5.94 -4.16 -14.30
C ARG A 539 -7.35 -4.69 -14.05
N ARG A 540 -7.58 -5.30 -12.89
CA ARG A 540 -8.87 -5.92 -12.55
C ARG A 540 -9.18 -5.76 -11.07
N LEU A 541 -10.45 -5.50 -10.79
CA LEU A 541 -11.04 -5.56 -9.46
C LEU A 541 -11.95 -6.79 -9.37
N VAL A 542 -11.79 -7.60 -8.33
CA VAL A 542 -12.73 -8.70 -8.02
C VAL A 542 -13.34 -8.44 -6.63
N PRO A 543 -14.58 -7.93 -6.56
CA PRO A 543 -15.25 -7.67 -5.29
C PRO A 543 -15.90 -8.92 -4.68
N SER A 544 -15.84 -9.03 -3.36
CA SER A 544 -16.60 -9.99 -2.54
C SER A 544 -16.93 -9.36 -1.19
N ASP A 545 -18.20 -9.12 -0.92
CA ASP A 545 -18.68 -8.29 0.20
C ASP A 545 -17.99 -6.90 0.24
N ASP A 546 -17.21 -6.64 1.29
CA ASP A 546 -16.39 -5.44 1.48
C ASP A 546 -14.92 -5.65 1.09
N VAL A 547 -14.54 -6.86 0.67
CA VAL A 547 -13.16 -7.20 0.29
C VAL A 547 -13.02 -7.08 -1.23
N LEU A 548 -11.93 -6.46 -1.65
CA LEU A 548 -11.56 -6.24 -3.03
C LEU A 548 -10.25 -6.97 -3.31
N VAL A 549 -10.22 -7.77 -4.37
CA VAL A 549 -8.97 -8.21 -4.97
C VAL A 549 -8.53 -7.15 -5.96
N CYS A 550 -7.34 -6.59 -5.74
CA CYS A 550 -6.66 -5.65 -6.60
C CYS A 550 -5.62 -6.40 -7.41
N ARG A 551 -5.84 -6.56 -8.71
CA ARG A 551 -4.91 -7.28 -9.60
C ARG A 551 -4.17 -6.31 -10.51
N GLY A 552 -2.86 -6.35 -10.44
CA GLY A 552 -1.95 -5.76 -11.43
C GLY A 552 -1.30 -6.82 -12.31
N PRO A 553 -0.33 -6.44 -13.15
CA PRO A 553 0.40 -7.37 -14.03
C PRO A 553 1.35 -8.31 -13.28
N HIS A 554 1.82 -7.92 -12.10
CA HIS A 554 2.85 -8.64 -11.35
C HIS A 554 2.50 -8.87 -9.89
N ASN A 555 1.37 -8.36 -9.43
CA ASN A 555 0.96 -8.45 -8.04
C ASN A 555 -0.55 -8.55 -7.90
N VAL A 556 -0.97 -9.23 -6.85
CA VAL A 556 -2.37 -9.35 -6.44
C VAL A 556 -2.42 -9.06 -4.95
N THR A 557 -3.21 -8.07 -4.55
CA THR A 557 -3.39 -7.69 -3.14
C THR A 557 -4.86 -7.62 -2.80
N LEU A 558 -5.17 -7.68 -1.51
CA LEU A 558 -6.53 -7.62 -0.99
C LEU A 558 -6.71 -6.31 -0.24
N TRP A 559 -7.87 -5.69 -0.37
CA TRP A 559 -8.22 -4.48 0.35
C TRP A 559 -9.60 -4.60 0.96
N ARG A 560 -9.82 -3.92 2.08
CA ARG A 560 -11.17 -3.69 2.59
C ARG A 560 -11.65 -2.32 2.14
N ALA A 561 -12.74 -2.28 1.39
CA ALA A 561 -13.36 -1.04 0.98
C ALA A 561 -13.84 -0.24 2.21
N PRO A 562 -13.68 1.10 2.21
CA PRO A 562 -14.28 1.93 3.24
C PRO A 562 -15.78 1.68 3.38
N ALA A 563 -16.26 1.67 4.62
CA ALA A 563 -17.68 1.53 4.89
C ALA A 563 -18.43 2.77 4.37
N GLY A 564 -19.59 2.54 3.75
CA GLY A 564 -20.52 3.60 3.39
C GLY A 564 -21.33 4.10 4.59
N PRO A 565 -22.10 5.18 4.41
CA PRO A 565 -23.06 5.61 5.41
C PRO A 565 -24.17 4.56 5.59
N ARG A 566 -24.79 4.54 6.76
CA ARG A 566 -25.96 3.70 7.05
C ARG A 566 -27.10 4.51 7.63
N ARG A 567 -28.33 3.99 7.56
CA ARG A 567 -29.47 4.63 8.22
C ARG A 567 -29.27 4.63 9.75
N PRO A 568 -29.72 5.70 10.45
CA PRO A 568 -29.67 5.76 11.90
C PRO A 568 -30.52 4.65 12.52
N ARG A 569 -30.03 4.10 13.63
CA ARG A 569 -30.76 3.16 14.49
C ARG A 569 -30.99 3.84 15.84
N ALA A 570 -32.09 3.53 16.52
CA ALA A 570 -32.40 4.13 17.83
C ALA A 570 -31.24 3.99 18.84
N ARG A 571 -30.53 2.86 18.81
CA ARG A 571 -29.36 2.57 19.66
C ARG A 571 -28.10 3.39 19.35
N ASP A 572 -28.08 4.16 18.26
CA ASP A 572 -26.92 4.98 17.89
C ASP A 572 -26.76 6.16 18.85
N GLY A 573 -27.84 6.66 19.44
CA GLY A 573 -27.76 7.68 20.49
C GLY A 573 -27.19 9.04 20.05
N LEU A 574 -27.41 9.42 18.80
CA LEU A 574 -26.95 10.69 18.22
C LEU A 574 -27.52 11.91 18.96
N ARG A 575 -26.65 12.86 19.33
CA ARG A 575 -27.03 14.11 19.98
C ARG A 575 -26.32 15.32 19.37
N ALA A 576 -27.01 16.47 19.40
CA ALA A 576 -26.49 17.75 18.96
C ALA A 576 -26.18 18.62 20.19
N GLU A 577 -25.18 18.20 20.97
CA GLU A 577 -24.77 18.89 22.19
C GLU A 577 -23.34 19.44 22.00
N THR A 578 -23.11 20.69 22.39
CA THR A 578 -21.78 21.34 22.42
C THR A 578 -21.09 21.22 23.78
N THR A 579 -21.71 20.44 24.67
CA THR A 579 -21.20 20.07 25.99
C THR A 579 -21.28 18.57 26.17
N ALA A 580 -20.28 17.97 26.79
CA ALA A 580 -20.30 16.58 27.19
C ALA A 580 -19.70 16.45 28.59
N SER A 581 -20.33 15.61 29.41
CA SER A 581 -19.94 15.40 30.81
C SER A 581 -19.71 13.91 31.07
N GLY A 582 -18.65 13.60 31.82
CA GLY A 582 -18.25 12.24 32.21
C GLY A 582 -17.08 12.30 33.19
N ALA A 583 -15.97 11.62 32.88
CA ALA A 583 -14.70 11.85 33.60
C ALA A 583 -14.11 13.26 33.31
N PHE A 584 -14.61 13.91 32.27
CA PHE A 584 -14.26 15.24 31.84
C PHE A 584 -15.53 16.09 31.68
N ASP A 585 -15.41 17.38 31.97
CA ASP A 585 -16.36 18.41 31.59
C ASP A 585 -15.84 19.10 30.34
N VAL A 586 -16.50 18.87 29.21
CA VAL A 586 -16.09 19.36 27.90
C VAL A 586 -17.10 20.37 27.40
N ARG A 587 -16.63 21.54 26.96
CA ARG A 587 -17.46 22.60 26.37
C ARG A 587 -16.78 23.17 25.12
N ALA A 588 -17.52 23.28 24.03
CA ALA A 588 -17.07 24.05 22.87
C ALA A 588 -17.31 25.56 23.03
N ASP A 589 -16.37 26.35 22.52
CA ASP A 589 -16.43 27.80 22.39
C ASP A 589 -15.88 28.20 21.01
N GLY A 590 -16.78 28.39 20.04
CA GLY A 590 -16.39 28.49 18.63
C GLY A 590 -15.74 27.20 18.14
N GLY A 591 -14.56 27.30 17.51
CA GLY A 591 -13.77 26.15 17.06
C GLY A 591 -12.86 25.52 18.12
N ARG A 592 -12.87 26.08 19.33
CA ARG A 592 -12.05 25.63 20.46
C ARG A 592 -12.87 24.79 21.42
N VAL A 593 -12.22 23.82 22.04
CA VAL A 593 -12.85 22.96 23.04
C VAL A 593 -12.11 23.08 24.36
N HIS A 594 -12.84 23.51 25.39
CA HIS A 594 -12.38 23.57 26.77
C HIS A 594 -12.64 22.24 27.45
N ILE A 595 -11.63 21.73 28.14
CA ILE A 595 -11.64 20.42 28.78
C ILE A 595 -11.22 20.59 30.23
N GLY A 596 -12.17 20.40 31.14
CA GLY A 596 -11.97 20.36 32.57
C GLY A 596 -11.97 18.91 33.08
N LEU A 597 -11.06 18.60 34.00
CA LEU A 597 -11.10 17.36 34.79
C LEU A 597 -11.63 17.71 36.17
N THR A 598 -12.59 16.93 36.69
CA THR A 598 -13.06 17.12 38.06
C THR A 598 -11.89 16.92 39.04
N GLY A 599 -11.39 18.01 39.64
CA GLY A 599 -10.27 17.98 40.60
C GLY A 599 -8.84 18.12 40.02
N ARG A 600 -8.68 18.40 38.72
CA ARG A 600 -7.37 18.76 38.10
C ARG A 600 -7.51 20.01 37.22
N GLY A 601 -6.38 20.55 36.76
CA GLY A 601 -6.35 21.72 35.88
C GLY A 601 -7.11 21.51 34.56
N ALA A 602 -7.65 22.59 34.02
CA ALA A 602 -8.31 22.62 32.71
C ALA A 602 -7.32 22.96 31.60
N PHE A 603 -7.59 22.49 30.38
CA PHE A 603 -6.84 22.84 29.17
C PHE A 603 -7.78 23.08 27.99
N THR A 604 -7.25 23.62 26.90
CA THR A 604 -8.02 23.93 25.68
C THR A 604 -7.37 23.23 24.48
N LEU A 605 -8.20 22.72 23.58
CA LEU A 605 -7.80 22.17 22.28
C LEU A 605 -8.38 23.02 21.16
N ASP A 606 -7.51 23.47 20.25
CA ASP A 606 -7.91 24.13 19.02
C ASP A 606 -8.18 23.06 17.95
N LEU A 607 -9.46 22.73 17.75
CA LEU A 607 -9.85 21.66 16.82
C LEU A 607 -10.12 22.18 15.41
N PHE A 608 -10.83 23.31 15.33
CA PHE A 608 -11.27 23.91 14.06
C PHE A 608 -11.14 25.42 14.08
N THR A 609 -11.13 26.01 12.88
CA THR A 609 -11.36 27.43 12.68
C THR A 609 -12.84 27.79 12.76
N ASP A 610 -13.71 26.88 12.32
CA ASP A 610 -15.16 27.02 12.32
C ASP A 610 -15.80 26.57 13.65
N GLU A 611 -17.05 26.98 13.87
CA GLU A 611 -17.81 26.62 15.07
C GLU A 611 -18.06 25.12 15.19
N VAL A 612 -17.79 24.58 16.39
CA VAL A 612 -18.18 23.21 16.77
C VAL A 612 -19.67 23.18 17.08
N ILE A 613 -20.41 22.35 16.35
CA ILE A 613 -21.87 22.23 16.50
C ILE A 613 -22.30 21.02 17.32
N ALA A 614 -21.44 20.01 17.44
CA ALA A 614 -21.73 18.81 18.22
C ALA A 614 -20.42 18.15 18.68
N LEU A 615 -20.42 17.63 19.91
CA LEU A 615 -19.31 16.87 20.47
C LEU A 615 -19.79 15.70 21.35
N ALA A 616 -18.95 14.67 21.49
CA ALA A 616 -19.22 13.53 22.36
C ALA A 616 -17.93 12.90 22.88
N LEU A 617 -17.97 12.36 24.10
CA LEU A 617 -16.88 11.60 24.71
C LEU A 617 -17.02 10.11 24.40
N SER A 618 -15.88 9.42 24.31
CA SER A 618 -15.85 7.96 24.32
C SER A 618 -16.36 7.40 25.66
N PRO A 619 -16.87 6.15 25.70
CA PRO A 619 -17.40 5.55 26.94
C PRO A 619 -16.40 5.51 28.11
N ASP A 620 -15.10 5.42 27.81
CA ASP A 620 -14.01 5.43 28.79
C ASP A 620 -13.50 6.85 29.10
N GLY A 621 -14.06 7.89 28.47
CA GLY A 621 -13.66 9.29 28.58
C GLY A 621 -12.29 9.62 27.98
N SER A 622 -11.60 8.66 27.37
CA SER A 622 -10.23 8.84 26.88
C SER A 622 -10.14 9.64 25.57
N GLN A 623 -11.24 9.75 24.83
CA GLN A 623 -11.30 10.43 23.54
C GLN A 623 -12.54 11.33 23.44
N LEU A 624 -12.43 12.30 22.54
CA LEU A 624 -13.46 13.26 22.19
C LEU A 624 -13.64 13.25 20.67
N VAL A 625 -14.88 13.30 20.19
CA VAL A 625 -15.22 13.64 18.80
C VAL A 625 -15.91 14.98 18.78
N ALA A 626 -15.57 15.83 17.81
CA ALA A 626 -16.22 17.10 17.56
C ALA A 626 -16.45 17.32 16.07
N THR A 627 -17.50 18.05 15.71
CA THR A 627 -17.87 18.31 14.31
C THR A 627 -18.27 19.76 14.06
N THR A 628 -18.12 20.19 12.80
CA THR A 628 -18.55 21.51 12.31
C THR A 628 -19.76 21.43 11.40
N ALA A 629 -20.42 22.57 11.16
CA ALA A 629 -21.52 22.67 10.19
C ALA A 629 -21.09 22.38 8.75
N GLN A 630 -19.80 22.41 8.43
CA GLN A 630 -19.25 22.08 7.10
C GLN A 630 -18.96 20.59 6.94
N GLY A 631 -19.26 19.79 7.97
CA GLY A 631 -19.04 18.34 7.98
C GLY A 631 -17.60 17.94 8.30
N ASP A 632 -16.76 18.86 8.78
CA ASP A 632 -15.43 18.52 9.28
C ASP A 632 -15.54 17.87 10.66
N VAL A 633 -14.69 16.88 10.89
CA VAL A 633 -14.72 16.02 12.07
C VAL A 633 -13.30 15.86 12.59
N ALA A 634 -13.14 16.00 13.91
CA ALA A 634 -11.89 15.78 14.61
C ALA A 634 -12.13 14.81 15.76
N VAL A 635 -11.24 13.81 15.86
CA VAL A 635 -11.17 12.92 17.01
C VAL A 635 -9.89 13.24 17.75
N ALA A 636 -10.01 13.60 19.02
CA ALA A 636 -8.89 13.93 19.89
C ALA A 636 -8.75 12.88 21.00
N SER A 637 -7.51 12.50 21.29
CA SER A 637 -7.16 11.75 22.49
C SER A 637 -6.91 12.72 23.63
N LEU A 638 -7.58 12.51 24.76
CA LEU A 638 -7.48 13.34 25.96
C LEU A 638 -6.41 12.83 26.94
N HIS A 639 -6.01 11.57 26.78
CA HIS A 639 -4.96 10.93 27.56
C HIS A 639 -3.95 10.28 26.62
N MET A 640 -2.71 10.76 26.64
CA MET A 640 -1.57 10.14 25.97
C MET A 640 -0.54 9.71 27.02
N SER A 641 0.37 8.82 26.65
CA SER A 641 1.47 8.36 27.52
C SER A 641 2.40 9.49 27.99
N ASP A 642 2.48 10.58 27.22
CA ASP A 642 3.22 11.81 27.54
C ASP A 642 2.37 12.86 28.31
N GLY A 643 1.11 12.54 28.60
CA GLY A 643 0.17 13.44 29.29
C GLY A 643 -0.41 14.57 28.43
N ARG A 644 -0.18 14.60 27.11
CA ARG A 644 -0.64 15.67 26.21
C ARG A 644 -1.80 15.23 25.34
N ALA A 645 -2.87 16.01 25.31
CA ALA A 645 -3.98 15.76 24.40
C ALA A 645 -3.60 16.12 22.95
N ARG A 646 -4.03 15.31 21.98
CA ARG A 646 -3.70 15.47 20.55
C ARG A 646 -4.85 15.03 19.66
N VAL A 647 -4.97 15.65 18.49
CA VAL A 647 -5.88 15.18 17.44
C VAL A 647 -5.30 13.91 16.82
N VAL A 648 -6.03 12.80 16.92
CA VAL A 648 -5.61 11.48 16.42
C VAL A 648 -6.26 11.11 15.09
N ALA A 649 -7.36 11.76 14.73
CA ALA A 649 -7.94 11.65 13.39
C ALA A 649 -8.62 12.95 12.98
N ARG A 650 -8.46 13.30 11.70
CA ARG A 650 -9.28 14.29 11.02
C ARG A 650 -10.00 13.62 9.87
N TRP A 651 -11.27 13.92 9.72
CA TRP A 651 -12.12 13.33 8.70
C TRP A 651 -13.15 14.36 8.26
N ARG A 652 -13.72 14.19 7.07
CA ARG A 652 -14.81 15.04 6.59
C ARG A 652 -15.90 14.14 6.03
N ILE A 653 -17.15 14.49 6.31
CA ILE A 653 -18.30 13.77 5.75
C ILE A 653 -18.19 13.81 4.22
N PRO A 654 -18.15 12.64 3.54
CA PRO A 654 -18.11 12.56 2.09
C PRO A 654 -19.22 13.36 1.44
N GLY A 655 -18.88 14.07 0.36
CA GLY A 655 -19.79 15.01 -0.30
C GLY A 655 -19.99 16.33 0.44
N GLY A 656 -19.28 16.58 1.54
CA GLY A 656 -19.31 17.85 2.27
C GLY A 656 -20.64 18.14 2.97
N GLN A 657 -21.41 17.09 3.29
CA GLN A 657 -22.70 17.25 3.95
C GLN A 657 -22.53 17.83 5.36
N PRO A 658 -23.41 18.76 5.80
CA PRO A 658 -23.39 19.27 7.16
C PRO A 658 -23.56 18.16 8.20
N ALA A 659 -22.70 18.16 9.21
CA ALA A 659 -22.95 17.37 10.41
C ALA A 659 -24.15 17.93 11.17
N THR A 660 -24.85 17.09 11.91
CA THR A 660 -26.03 17.47 12.70
C THR A 660 -25.97 16.97 14.13
N ALA A 661 -25.34 15.82 14.34
CA ALA A 661 -25.26 15.19 15.65
C ALA A 661 -24.07 14.24 15.69
N VAL A 662 -23.58 13.94 16.89
CA VAL A 662 -22.54 12.93 17.13
C VAL A 662 -22.91 11.99 18.26
N SER A 663 -22.24 10.85 18.32
CA SER A 663 -22.35 9.88 19.41
C SER A 663 -21.14 8.96 19.47
N TRP A 664 -21.02 8.20 20.56
CA TRP A 664 -19.97 7.19 20.73
C TRP A 664 -20.51 5.87 21.33
N PRO A 665 -21.38 5.13 20.63
CA PRO A 665 -22.09 3.97 21.18
C PRO A 665 -21.23 2.70 21.32
N GLY A 666 -19.91 2.80 21.18
CA GLY A 666 -19.01 1.65 21.21
C GLY A 666 -17.55 2.05 21.07
N THR A 667 -16.82 1.42 20.15
CA THR A 667 -15.38 1.67 19.94
C THR A 667 -15.09 2.80 18.96
N SER A 668 -16.07 3.23 18.16
CA SER A 668 -15.90 4.26 17.14
C SER A 668 -17.01 5.31 17.24
N PRO A 669 -16.68 6.60 17.02
CA PRO A 669 -17.67 7.64 16.98
C PRO A 669 -18.55 7.53 15.73
N LEU A 670 -19.78 7.99 15.88
CA LEU A 670 -20.73 8.14 14.79
C LEU A 670 -21.10 9.61 14.59
N VAL A 671 -21.25 10.02 13.34
CA VAL A 671 -21.68 11.37 12.96
C VAL A 671 -22.93 11.27 12.10
N GLY A 672 -23.99 11.92 12.53
CA GLY A 672 -25.22 12.10 11.76
C GLY A 672 -25.08 13.28 10.80
N ALA A 673 -25.44 13.07 9.54
CA ALA A 673 -25.45 14.09 8.50
C ALA A 673 -26.89 14.59 8.22
N ARG A 674 -27.01 15.80 7.66
CA ARG A 674 -28.31 16.45 7.37
C ARG A 674 -29.19 15.65 6.41
N ASP A 675 -28.60 14.83 5.55
CA ASP A 675 -29.29 13.93 4.62
C ASP A 675 -29.92 12.70 5.31
N GLY A 676 -29.83 12.61 6.63
CA GLY A 676 -30.41 11.54 7.44
C GLY A 676 -29.59 10.26 7.46
N TRP A 677 -28.33 10.33 7.05
CA TRP A 677 -27.38 9.23 7.09
C TRP A 677 -26.44 9.34 8.30
N VAL A 678 -25.92 8.20 8.74
CA VAL A 678 -24.96 8.09 9.84
C VAL A 678 -23.68 7.48 9.35
N TRP A 679 -22.58 8.14 9.70
CA TRP A 679 -21.23 7.80 9.32
C TRP A 679 -20.46 7.26 10.51
N ALA A 680 -19.73 6.16 10.29
CA ALA A 680 -18.71 5.74 11.23
C ALA A 680 -17.44 6.55 10.96
N VAL A 681 -16.95 7.24 11.98
CA VAL A 681 -15.75 8.07 11.87
C VAL A 681 -14.53 7.23 12.21
N PRO A 682 -13.44 7.32 11.43
CA PRO A 682 -12.17 6.71 11.80
C PRO A 682 -11.75 7.19 13.20
N ALA A 683 -11.56 6.23 14.10
CA ALA A 683 -11.01 6.48 15.41
C ALA A 683 -10.00 5.40 15.75
N CYS A 684 -9.14 5.70 16.72
CA CYS A 684 -8.19 4.73 17.24
C CYS A 684 -8.41 4.52 18.75
N PRO A 685 -9.44 3.76 19.13
CA PRO A 685 -9.65 3.36 20.52
C PRO A 685 -8.40 2.62 21.05
N GLY A 686 -7.69 3.20 22.01
CA GLY A 686 -6.43 2.65 22.53
C GLY A 686 -5.14 3.24 21.93
N CYS A 687 -5.20 4.22 21.02
CA CYS A 687 -4.03 5.03 20.63
C CYS A 687 -3.50 5.94 21.77
N THR A 688 -4.08 5.86 22.96
CA THR A 688 -3.77 6.66 24.15
C THR A 688 -2.49 6.20 24.87
N THR A 689 -2.01 5.00 24.58
CA THR A 689 -0.78 4.45 25.16
C THR A 689 0.11 3.84 24.10
N ASP A 690 1.42 3.78 24.38
CA ASP A 690 2.39 3.16 23.47
C ASP A 690 2.06 1.68 23.23
N SER A 691 1.63 0.96 24.28
CA SER A 691 1.19 -0.44 24.16
C SER A 691 -0.08 -0.59 23.33
N GLY A 692 -1.04 0.33 23.47
CA GLY A 692 -2.27 0.31 22.71
C GLY A 692 -2.06 0.67 21.23
N LEU A 693 -1.13 1.57 20.92
CA LEU A 693 -0.67 1.84 19.55
C LEU A 693 -0.09 0.58 18.90
N ILE A 694 0.84 -0.10 19.57
CA ILE A 694 1.46 -1.34 19.08
C ILE A 694 0.42 -2.44 18.87
N GLU A 695 -0.50 -2.61 19.82
CA GLU A 695 -1.57 -3.61 19.69
C GLU A 695 -2.53 -3.28 18.53
N ARG A 696 -2.77 -1.99 18.25
CA ARG A 696 -3.56 -1.59 17.08
C ARG A 696 -2.85 -1.83 15.76
N VAL A 697 -1.54 -1.58 15.69
CA VAL A 697 -0.73 -1.96 14.53
C VAL A 697 -0.84 -3.47 14.31
N LYS A 698 -0.64 -4.27 15.36
CA LYS A 698 -0.74 -5.73 15.30
C LYS A 698 -2.10 -6.23 14.79
N GLN A 699 -3.20 -5.60 15.22
CA GLN A 699 -4.55 -5.97 14.77
C GLN A 699 -4.83 -5.62 13.30
N ARG A 700 -4.14 -4.61 12.74
CA ARG A 700 -4.31 -4.17 11.36
C ARG A 700 -3.34 -4.80 10.40
N LEU A 701 -2.15 -5.17 10.86
CA LEU A 701 -1.23 -5.97 10.07
C LEU A 701 -1.89 -7.30 9.72
N SER A 702 -1.81 -7.63 8.44
CA SER A 702 -2.21 -8.91 7.91
C SER A 702 -1.26 -9.31 6.81
N GLY A 703 -1.41 -10.54 6.33
CA GLY A 703 -0.48 -11.10 5.39
C GLY A 703 0.81 -11.57 6.06
N CYS A 704 1.70 -12.06 5.22
CA CYS A 704 3.05 -12.44 5.60
C CYS A 704 4.04 -11.49 4.92
N TRP A 705 5.24 -11.40 5.49
CA TRP A 705 6.30 -10.54 5.00
C TRP A 705 7.50 -11.39 4.57
N GLY A 706 8.08 -11.10 3.41
CA GLY A 706 9.28 -11.78 2.95
C GLY A 706 10.49 -11.47 3.84
N THR A 707 11.44 -12.39 3.94
CA THR A 707 12.68 -12.22 4.71
C THR A 707 13.43 -10.94 4.35
N GLU A 708 13.46 -10.60 3.06
CA GLU A 708 14.09 -9.37 2.56
C GLU A 708 13.38 -8.10 3.05
N GLN A 709 12.04 -8.10 3.07
CA GLN A 709 11.25 -6.97 3.59
C GLN A 709 11.51 -6.77 5.08
N LEU A 710 11.73 -7.86 5.82
CA LEU A 710 11.95 -7.80 7.26
C LEU A 710 13.39 -7.50 7.65
N THR A 711 14.35 -7.51 6.72
CA THR A 711 15.79 -7.44 7.01
C THR A 711 16.17 -6.28 7.93
N ASN A 712 15.48 -5.12 7.82
CA ASN A 712 15.74 -3.92 8.62
C ASN A 712 14.76 -3.71 9.80
N VAL A 713 13.88 -4.66 10.07
CA VAL A 713 12.99 -4.62 11.24
C VAL A 713 13.60 -5.52 12.31
N ASP A 714 13.87 -4.99 13.50
CA ASP A 714 14.47 -5.78 14.57
C ASP A 714 13.50 -6.83 15.16
N THR A 715 14.04 -7.91 15.73
CA THR A 715 13.24 -9.03 16.25
C THR A 715 12.28 -8.65 17.38
N VAL A 716 12.59 -7.61 18.18
CA VAL A 716 11.71 -7.15 19.27
C VAL A 716 10.48 -6.47 18.67
N THR A 717 10.67 -5.60 17.69
CA THR A 717 9.58 -4.95 16.96
C THR A 717 8.74 -5.98 16.23
N ARG A 718 9.35 -6.92 15.49
CA ARG A 718 8.62 -8.00 14.81
C ARG A 718 7.71 -8.77 15.77
N ARG A 719 8.23 -9.12 16.96
CA ARG A 719 7.48 -9.86 17.97
C ARG A 719 6.38 -9.02 18.62
N ALA A 720 6.64 -7.73 18.87
CA ALA A 720 5.69 -6.82 19.51
C ALA A 720 4.46 -6.55 18.62
N VAL A 721 4.69 -6.29 17.33
CA VAL A 721 3.60 -6.02 16.37
C VAL A 721 3.06 -7.27 15.68
N GLY A 722 3.56 -8.47 16.02
CA GLY A 722 3.05 -9.74 15.50
C GLY A 722 3.29 -9.97 14.00
N VAL A 723 4.43 -9.52 13.47
CA VAL A 723 4.80 -9.80 12.07
C VAL A 723 4.95 -11.30 11.84
N THR A 724 4.30 -11.80 10.80
CA THR A 724 4.48 -13.16 10.32
C THR A 724 5.40 -13.16 9.10
N GLU A 725 6.44 -13.99 9.12
CA GLU A 725 7.30 -14.19 7.96
C GLU A 725 6.65 -15.19 6.99
N CYS A 726 6.78 -14.94 5.68
CA CYS A 726 6.20 -15.83 4.68
C CYS A 726 6.80 -17.23 4.76
N CYS A 727 5.92 -18.23 4.77
CA CYS A 727 6.30 -19.63 4.68
C CYS A 727 6.25 -20.10 3.23
N ALA A 728 7.02 -21.14 2.93
CA ALA A 728 6.93 -21.86 1.67
C ALA A 728 5.49 -22.29 1.38
N LEU A 729 5.11 -22.31 0.11
CA LEU A 729 3.83 -22.87 -0.30
C LEU A 729 3.78 -24.36 0.08
N PRO A 730 2.65 -24.86 0.61
CA PRO A 730 2.49 -26.28 0.82
C PRO A 730 2.55 -27.01 -0.53
N GLU A 731 3.11 -28.23 -0.52
CA GLU A 731 3.08 -29.10 -1.69
C GLU A 731 1.63 -29.33 -2.13
N SER A 732 1.40 -29.30 -3.45
CA SER A 732 0.08 -29.64 -3.98
C SER A 732 -0.11 -31.16 -3.92
N VAL A 733 -1.19 -31.60 -3.29
CA VAL A 733 -1.58 -33.03 -3.32
C VAL A 733 -2.42 -33.33 -4.56
N GLU A 734 -2.42 -34.59 -4.99
CA GLU A 734 -3.42 -35.06 -5.97
C GLU A 734 -4.81 -35.02 -5.33
N GLY A 735 -5.79 -34.53 -6.12
CA GLY A 735 -7.15 -34.22 -5.67
C GLY A 735 -8.24 -35.14 -6.16
#